data_AF-A0A817IH94-F1
#
_entry.id   AF-A0A817IH94-F1
#
_cell.length_a   1.000
_cell.length_b   1.000
_cell.length_c   1.000
_cell.angle_alpha   90.00
_cell.angle_beta   90.00
_cell.angle_gamma   90.00
#
_symmetry.space_group_name_H-M   'P 1'
#
loop_
_entity.id
_entity.type
_entity.pdbx_description
1 polymer ?
#
loop_
_entity_poly.entity_id
_entity_poly.type
_entity_poly.pdbx_seq_one_letter_code
_entity_poly.pdbx_strand_id
1 'polypeptide(L)'
;MDNIIIELNRDKVKNDVTIVQQIVSSISFRIKNDQAFYQAKLIDHQLFLFIRDYYLDILRQWRIGQVLDPISSQIFTQIAILFAELCFNAADDDVDQLKQLLIHESFINEIRTCLKDIATNGKHLQDQQVEAIDYILRSIHYLQKGRKDIQSIPMLSKLLDSVVDCVCSNYFLDMFKQIAELEKFNEAQTFLLDTCTNYISWHNGDHYNDTCIAVRTALLNSFNSWFQNQLLSFHQLSRITIKVIGQLCITLIGGNANDEEVFSQSIREGYCTMIDQISSILNTIMKFETIDEITKDLIRVLAQNLYSLTMTNDLRTYIKNKNIVQLLLKLANIEDETIQFHIYRILASIMTEEDMKTLQNSTKIANVFLRFLINLIDDSSRIPRFHNLLRSLKILVQHDQIKEELTKQGILSLLLRCVTESKFDPIKVRLSALNILLALTFNDNAACQLKDNPQFISNLKMFLNSHSEPQFQRVAENLLWKLEKEEAAITKSNETSTISDITMKKYDIMLSYSHTDKDLCYRIHDRLIKDNFLVWIDRYEMHGQTMVAIATAIENSEFVFLCMSDAYKQSAYCQSEAHYAFERRCYLIPLIMKLGYRPDGWLGIIASGKIYIDFPKLGFDIAYENLKNEMTRYRQSHIQSTSIKKPIGHSLDMKILNLSVKSYESHPSVR
;
A
#
# COMPACT_ATOMS: atom_id res chain seq x y z
N MET A 1 47.46 -15.07 7.88
CA MET A 1 47.13 -14.45 6.58
C MET A 1 48.39 -13.98 5.90
N ASP A 2 49.25 -13.22 6.57
CA ASP A 2 50.50 -12.69 5.99
C ASP A 2 51.40 -13.76 5.34
N ASN A 3 51.58 -14.93 5.97
CA ASN A 3 52.34 -16.03 5.36
C ASN A 3 51.67 -16.63 4.10
N ILE A 4 50.34 -16.65 4.05
CA ILE A 4 49.55 -17.13 2.90
C ILE A 4 49.66 -16.13 1.75
N ILE A 5 49.59 -14.83 2.05
CA ILE A 5 49.73 -13.74 1.07
C ILE A 5 51.14 -13.72 0.45
N ILE A 6 52.17 -13.98 1.26
CA ILE A 6 53.56 -14.13 0.78
C ILE A 6 53.71 -15.33 -0.16
N GLU A 7 52.97 -16.43 0.07
CA GLU A 7 52.95 -17.59 -0.82
C GLU A 7 52.13 -17.37 -2.11
N LEU A 8 51.01 -16.65 -2.04
CA LEU A 8 50.13 -16.35 -3.19
C LEU A 8 50.83 -15.59 -4.32
N ASN A 9 51.89 -14.84 -4.01
CA ASN A 9 52.74 -14.16 -5.00
C ASN A 9 53.69 -15.10 -5.77
N ARG A 10 53.65 -16.42 -5.51
CA ARG A 10 54.36 -17.44 -6.29
C ARG A 10 53.36 -18.17 -7.19
N ASP A 11 53.59 -18.18 -8.50
CA ASP A 11 52.72 -18.82 -9.53
C ASP A 11 52.35 -20.29 -9.25
N LYS A 12 53.05 -20.97 -8.33
CA LYS A 12 52.75 -22.36 -7.91
C LYS A 12 51.47 -22.52 -7.08
N VAL A 13 50.96 -21.46 -6.42
CA VAL A 13 49.80 -21.59 -5.50
C VAL A 13 48.46 -21.63 -6.25
N LYS A 14 48.35 -21.02 -7.44
CA LYS A 14 47.11 -21.00 -8.24
C LYS A 14 46.61 -22.39 -8.65
N ASN A 15 47.51 -23.38 -8.74
CA ASN A 15 47.19 -24.72 -9.22
C ASN A 15 47.12 -25.77 -8.11
N ASP A 16 47.33 -25.39 -6.85
CA ASP A 16 47.25 -26.32 -5.72
C ASP A 16 45.88 -26.23 -5.04
N VAL A 17 44.99 -27.12 -5.47
CA VAL A 17 43.61 -27.25 -4.97
C VAL A 17 43.58 -27.41 -3.44
N THR A 18 44.59 -28.04 -2.84
CA THR A 18 44.65 -28.30 -1.39
C THR A 18 44.96 -27.02 -0.62
N ILE A 19 45.86 -26.17 -1.14
CA ILE A 19 46.15 -24.86 -0.54
C ILE A 19 44.89 -23.98 -0.61
N VAL A 20 44.19 -23.94 -1.75
CA VAL A 20 42.95 -23.16 -1.89
C VAL A 20 41.89 -23.63 -0.90
N GLN A 21 41.71 -24.95 -0.75
CA GLN A 21 40.78 -25.51 0.23
C GLN A 21 41.08 -25.07 1.67
N GLN A 22 42.36 -25.09 2.06
CA GLN A 22 42.81 -24.65 3.39
C GLN A 22 42.55 -23.17 3.61
N ILE A 23 42.79 -22.33 2.59
CA ILE A 23 42.50 -20.90 2.63
C ILE A 23 41.01 -20.66 2.85
N VAL A 24 40.16 -21.21 1.99
CA VAL A 24 38.69 -21.03 2.06
C VAL A 24 38.15 -21.50 3.41
N SER A 25 38.56 -22.69 3.86
CA SER A 25 38.13 -23.25 5.15
C SER A 25 38.57 -22.36 6.33
N SER A 26 39.79 -21.82 6.28
CA SER A 26 40.31 -20.94 7.34
C SER A 26 39.57 -19.61 7.41
N ILE A 27 39.22 -19.03 6.25
CA ILE A 27 38.45 -17.78 6.17
C ILE A 27 37.02 -18.03 6.67
N SER A 28 36.33 -19.06 6.17
CA SER A 28 34.97 -19.41 6.61
C SER A 28 34.91 -19.68 8.13
N PHE A 29 35.93 -20.32 8.70
CA PHE A 29 36.01 -20.52 10.15
C PHE A 29 36.08 -19.20 10.93
N ARG A 30 36.86 -18.22 10.44
CA ARG A 30 36.96 -16.90 11.10
C ARG A 30 35.67 -16.10 11.00
N ILE A 31 35.04 -16.06 9.82
CA ILE A 31 33.74 -15.41 9.58
C ILE A 31 32.66 -15.88 10.56
N LYS A 32 32.66 -17.19 10.88
CA LYS A 32 31.65 -17.78 11.77
C LYS A 32 31.91 -17.54 13.26
N ASN A 33 33.16 -17.36 13.66
CA ASN A 33 33.54 -17.39 15.08
C ASN A 33 34.07 -16.07 15.62
N ASP A 34 34.34 -15.09 14.78
CA ASP A 34 34.93 -13.81 15.16
C ASP A 34 34.08 -12.64 14.67
N GLN A 35 33.25 -12.05 15.54
CA GLN A 35 32.44 -10.88 15.18
C GLN A 35 33.29 -9.65 14.86
N ALA A 36 34.53 -9.57 15.37
CA ALA A 36 35.46 -8.49 15.03
C ALA A 36 36.08 -8.67 13.64
N PHE A 37 35.91 -9.84 13.00
CA PHE A 37 36.26 -10.06 11.60
C PHE A 37 35.44 -9.14 10.68
N TYR A 38 34.28 -8.64 11.07
CA TYR A 38 33.55 -7.65 10.25
C TYR A 38 33.96 -6.20 10.55
N GLN A 39 34.78 -5.95 11.58
CA GLN A 39 35.10 -4.60 12.06
C GLN A 39 36.48 -4.09 11.62
N ALA A 40 37.26 -4.91 10.90
CA ALA A 40 38.68 -4.65 10.71
C ALA A 40 39.13 -4.69 9.24
N LYS A 41 38.99 -3.60 8.47
CA LYS A 41 39.73 -3.39 7.19
C LYS A 41 39.81 -4.65 6.31
N LEU A 42 38.72 -5.39 6.19
CA LEU A 42 38.82 -6.85 6.18
C LEU A 42 38.90 -7.54 4.82
N ILE A 43 39.34 -6.81 3.81
CA ILE A 43 39.60 -7.38 2.51
C ILE A 43 41.06 -7.04 2.23
N ASP A 44 41.98 -7.96 2.52
CA ASP A 44 43.17 -7.97 1.68
C ASP A 44 42.66 -8.24 0.27
N HIS A 45 42.53 -7.15 -0.50
CA HIS A 45 41.98 -7.13 -1.84
C HIS A 45 42.62 -8.22 -2.70
N GLN A 46 43.91 -8.51 -2.51
CA GLN A 46 44.60 -9.51 -3.30
C GLN A 46 44.13 -10.95 -3.01
N LEU A 47 43.86 -11.29 -1.75
CA LEU A 47 43.39 -12.62 -1.37
C LEU A 47 41.98 -12.91 -1.92
N PHE A 48 41.07 -11.96 -1.78
CA PHE A 48 39.70 -12.12 -2.26
C PHE A 48 39.62 -12.06 -3.79
N LEU A 49 40.44 -11.23 -4.46
CA LEU A 49 40.58 -11.28 -5.91
C LEU A 49 41.07 -12.65 -6.38
N PHE A 50 42.07 -13.24 -5.71
CA PHE A 50 42.55 -14.59 -6.02
C PHE A 50 41.43 -15.63 -5.89
N ILE A 51 40.66 -15.60 -4.80
CA ILE A 51 39.54 -16.53 -4.57
C ILE A 51 38.46 -16.36 -5.65
N ARG A 52 38.14 -15.12 -6.03
CA ARG A 52 37.18 -14.82 -7.10
C ARG A 52 37.67 -15.34 -8.45
N ASP A 53 38.92 -15.11 -8.79
CA ASP A 53 39.50 -15.54 -10.06
C ASP A 53 39.56 -17.07 -10.13
N TYR A 54 39.89 -17.73 -9.02
CA TYR A 54 39.84 -19.20 -8.92
C TYR A 54 38.41 -19.75 -9.10
N TYR A 55 37.40 -19.13 -8.47
CA TYR A 55 36.01 -19.46 -8.72
C TYR A 55 35.63 -19.29 -10.19
N LEU A 56 36.05 -18.20 -10.82
CA LEU A 56 35.77 -17.90 -12.22
C LEU A 56 36.35 -18.97 -13.16
N ASP A 57 37.55 -19.47 -12.87
CA ASP A 57 38.17 -20.54 -13.63
C ASP A 57 37.43 -21.86 -13.47
N ILE A 58 36.97 -22.21 -12.27
CA ILE A 58 36.11 -23.40 -12.06
C ILE A 58 34.76 -23.23 -12.76
N LEU A 59 34.12 -22.06 -12.65
CA LEU A 59 32.85 -21.77 -13.30
C LEU A 59 32.95 -21.98 -14.81
N ARG A 60 34.04 -21.51 -15.44
CA ARG A 60 34.29 -21.70 -16.88
C ARG A 60 34.40 -23.17 -17.25
N GLN A 61 35.18 -23.94 -16.50
CA GLN A 61 35.35 -25.37 -16.72
C GLN A 61 34.01 -26.10 -16.59
N TRP A 62 33.28 -25.85 -15.51
CA TRP A 62 31.98 -26.47 -15.27
C TRP A 62 30.97 -26.11 -16.37
N ARG A 63 30.84 -24.83 -16.73
CA ARG A 63 29.88 -24.36 -17.75
C ARG A 63 30.08 -24.98 -19.13
N ILE A 64 31.32 -25.28 -19.52
CA ILE A 64 31.59 -25.96 -20.82
C ILE A 64 31.33 -27.47 -20.76
N GLY A 65 30.87 -28.00 -19.63
CA GLY A 65 30.54 -29.41 -19.42
C GLY A 65 31.68 -30.26 -18.85
N GLN A 66 32.75 -29.64 -18.34
CA GLN A 66 33.82 -30.40 -17.70
C GLN A 66 33.36 -30.97 -16.36
N VAL A 67 33.59 -32.26 -16.14
CA VAL A 67 33.35 -32.89 -14.84
C VAL A 67 34.42 -32.42 -13.86
N LEU A 68 34.00 -31.76 -12.79
CA LEU A 68 34.90 -31.33 -11.71
C LEU A 68 35.26 -32.52 -10.83
N ASP A 69 36.52 -32.59 -10.38
CA ASP A 69 36.89 -33.53 -9.33
C ASP A 69 36.20 -33.17 -7.99
N PRO A 70 36.07 -34.12 -7.05
CA PRO A 70 35.33 -33.89 -5.81
C PRO A 70 35.81 -32.69 -4.98
N ILE A 71 37.11 -32.41 -4.99
CA ILE A 71 37.69 -31.31 -4.20
C ILE A 71 37.37 -29.98 -4.89
N SER A 72 37.60 -29.87 -6.21
CA SER A 72 37.24 -28.67 -6.97
C SER A 72 35.74 -28.38 -6.92
N SER A 73 34.89 -29.41 -7.00
CA SER A 73 33.45 -29.29 -6.82
C SER A 73 33.09 -28.73 -5.44
N GLN A 74 33.72 -29.23 -4.38
CA GLN A 74 33.45 -28.76 -3.02
C GLN A 74 33.91 -27.30 -2.84
N ILE A 75 35.11 -26.97 -3.32
CA ILE A 75 35.65 -25.61 -3.24
C ILE A 75 34.76 -24.63 -4.02
N PHE A 76 34.24 -25.03 -5.18
CA PHE A 76 33.35 -24.20 -6.00
C PHE A 76 32.15 -23.67 -5.21
N THR A 77 31.42 -24.58 -4.55
CA THR A 77 30.27 -24.21 -3.71
C THR A 77 30.71 -23.47 -2.44
N GLN A 78 31.81 -23.88 -1.80
CA GLN A 78 32.31 -23.23 -0.58
C GLN A 78 32.71 -21.76 -0.81
N ILE A 79 33.33 -21.44 -1.95
CA ILE A 79 33.66 -20.06 -2.30
C ILE A 79 32.37 -19.23 -2.52
N ALA A 80 31.36 -19.79 -3.19
CA ALA A 80 30.09 -19.08 -3.38
C ALA A 80 29.38 -18.80 -2.04
N ILE A 81 29.34 -19.79 -1.12
CA ILE A 81 28.81 -19.63 0.23
C ILE A 81 29.59 -18.56 0.98
N LEU A 82 30.92 -18.58 0.91
CA LEU A 82 31.79 -17.58 1.51
C LEU A 82 31.42 -16.16 1.06
N PHE A 83 31.24 -15.94 -0.25
CA PHE A 83 30.82 -14.63 -0.77
C PHE A 83 29.41 -14.23 -0.30
N ALA A 84 28.49 -15.18 -0.20
CA ALA A 84 27.13 -14.91 0.29
C ALA A 84 27.13 -14.52 1.78
N GLU A 85 27.90 -15.24 2.62
CA GLU A 85 28.08 -14.93 4.04
C GLU A 85 28.72 -13.55 4.24
N LEU A 86 29.72 -13.19 3.42
CA LEU A 86 30.35 -11.86 3.43
C LEU A 86 29.36 -10.76 3.08
N CYS A 87 28.60 -10.91 1.99
CA CYS A 87 27.65 -9.89 1.56
C CYS A 87 26.46 -9.75 2.51
N PHE A 88 26.02 -10.85 3.13
CA PHE A 88 24.92 -10.84 4.08
C PHE A 88 25.25 -10.06 5.37
N ASN A 89 26.49 -10.18 5.84
CA ASN A 89 26.96 -9.55 7.09
C ASN A 89 27.73 -8.24 6.89
N ALA A 90 27.84 -7.76 5.64
CA ALA A 90 28.61 -6.56 5.30
C ALA A 90 28.05 -5.31 5.99
N ALA A 91 28.92 -4.53 6.64
CA ALA A 91 28.60 -3.18 7.08
C ALA A 91 28.60 -2.22 5.88
N ASP A 92 27.99 -1.03 6.03
CA ASP A 92 27.90 -0.07 4.92
C ASP A 92 29.29 0.38 4.41
N ASP A 93 30.30 0.42 5.27
CA ASP A 93 31.68 0.76 4.90
C ASP A 93 32.37 -0.29 4.01
N ASP A 94 31.90 -1.55 4.02
CA ASP A 94 32.49 -2.66 3.26
C ASP A 94 31.92 -2.78 1.84
N VAL A 95 30.80 -2.11 1.57
CA VAL A 95 29.97 -2.30 0.37
C VAL A 95 30.74 -2.01 -0.90
N ASP A 96 31.54 -0.94 -0.92
CA ASP A 96 32.30 -0.54 -2.12
C ASP A 96 33.37 -1.56 -2.50
N GLN A 97 34.03 -2.18 -1.52
CA GLN A 97 35.05 -3.20 -1.76
C GLN A 97 34.42 -4.49 -2.26
N LEU A 98 33.31 -4.92 -1.66
CA LEU A 98 32.56 -6.11 -2.11
C LEU A 98 31.94 -5.90 -3.49
N LYS A 99 31.50 -4.68 -3.80
CA LYS A 99 31.06 -4.27 -5.13
C LYS A 99 32.19 -4.39 -6.15
N GLN A 100 33.39 -3.89 -5.86
CA GLN A 100 34.55 -4.03 -6.75
C GLN A 100 34.94 -5.51 -6.96
N LEU A 101 34.79 -6.33 -5.93
CA LEU A 101 35.07 -7.76 -5.99
C LEU A 101 34.07 -8.49 -6.88
N LEU A 102 32.77 -8.40 -6.59
CA LEU A 102 31.73 -9.26 -7.18
C LEU A 102 31.03 -8.65 -8.40
N ILE A 103 31.03 -7.33 -8.56
CA ILE A 103 30.42 -6.64 -9.70
C ILE A 103 31.51 -6.27 -10.71
N HIS A 104 32.38 -7.24 -11.01
CA HIS A 104 33.44 -7.12 -12.00
C HIS A 104 32.98 -7.65 -13.38
N GLU A 105 33.43 -7.01 -14.46
CA GLU A 105 32.87 -7.26 -15.80
C GLU A 105 33.00 -8.72 -16.25
N SER A 106 34.20 -9.30 -16.13
CA SER A 106 34.45 -10.69 -16.52
C SER A 106 33.62 -11.69 -15.70
N PHE A 107 33.43 -11.41 -14.42
CA PHE A 107 32.75 -12.29 -13.48
C PHE A 107 31.25 -12.33 -13.77
N ILE A 108 30.62 -11.16 -13.84
CA ILE A 108 29.19 -11.04 -14.16
C ILE A 108 28.89 -11.58 -15.57
N ASN A 109 29.76 -11.33 -16.56
CA ASN A 109 29.54 -11.84 -17.91
C ASN A 109 29.60 -13.38 -18.00
N GLU A 110 30.47 -14.03 -17.21
CA GLU A 110 30.51 -15.49 -17.17
C GLU A 110 29.25 -16.06 -16.51
N ILE A 111 28.81 -15.48 -15.38
CA ILE A 111 27.55 -15.86 -14.70
C ILE A 111 26.38 -15.72 -15.67
N ARG A 112 26.29 -14.59 -16.39
CA ARG A 112 25.25 -14.35 -17.40
C ARG A 112 25.26 -15.40 -18.50
N THR A 113 26.44 -15.77 -18.97
CA THR A 113 26.56 -16.80 -20.02
C THR A 113 26.09 -18.15 -19.49
N CYS A 114 26.44 -18.50 -18.24
CA CYS A 114 25.94 -19.69 -17.57
C CYS A 114 24.41 -19.69 -17.43
N LEU A 115 23.81 -18.58 -17.00
CA LEU A 115 22.35 -18.45 -16.88
C LEU A 115 21.66 -18.60 -18.24
N LYS A 116 22.22 -18.03 -19.30
CA LYS A 116 21.69 -18.23 -20.67
C LYS A 116 21.78 -19.67 -21.12
N ASP A 117 22.90 -20.35 -20.85
CA ASP A 117 23.09 -21.78 -21.12
C ASP A 117 22.03 -22.63 -20.37
N ILE A 118 21.72 -22.30 -19.11
CA ILE A 118 20.66 -22.92 -18.31
C ILE A 118 19.28 -22.64 -18.92
N ALA A 119 18.94 -21.38 -19.21
CA ALA A 119 17.64 -20.98 -19.72
C ALA A 119 17.31 -21.61 -21.08
N THR A 120 18.31 -21.70 -21.97
CA THR A 120 18.13 -22.18 -23.35
C THR A 120 18.20 -23.70 -23.47
N ASN A 121 19.09 -24.35 -22.73
CA ASN A 121 19.42 -25.76 -22.95
C ASN A 121 19.24 -26.64 -21.69
N GLY A 122 18.87 -26.05 -20.55
CA GLY A 122 18.72 -26.79 -19.28
C GLY A 122 20.04 -27.36 -18.77
N LYS A 123 21.17 -26.89 -19.29
CA LYS A 123 22.50 -27.35 -18.90
C LYS A 123 22.66 -27.22 -17.39
N HIS A 124 23.30 -28.22 -16.78
CA HIS A 124 23.67 -28.24 -15.37
C HIS A 124 22.51 -28.25 -14.35
N LEU A 125 21.25 -28.27 -14.76
CA LEU A 125 20.13 -28.39 -13.81
C LEU A 125 20.06 -29.75 -13.10
N GLN A 126 20.83 -30.73 -13.56
CA GLN A 126 20.98 -32.04 -12.89
C GLN A 126 22.24 -32.10 -12.00
N ASP A 127 23.08 -31.05 -12.03
CA ASP A 127 24.34 -30.99 -11.32
C ASP A 127 24.10 -30.34 -9.94
N GLN A 128 24.63 -30.93 -8.87
CA GLN A 128 24.57 -30.31 -7.53
C GLN A 128 25.28 -28.94 -7.49
N GLN A 129 26.25 -28.74 -8.38
CA GLN A 129 27.06 -27.53 -8.47
C GLN A 129 26.26 -26.29 -8.89
N VAL A 130 25.02 -26.43 -9.36
CA VAL A 130 24.11 -25.29 -9.57
C VAL A 130 23.89 -24.49 -8.27
N GLU A 131 24.06 -25.12 -7.11
CA GLU A 131 24.07 -24.47 -5.79
C GLU A 131 25.13 -23.35 -5.71
N ALA A 132 26.28 -23.50 -6.39
CA ALA A 132 27.27 -22.43 -6.44
C ALA A 132 26.74 -21.18 -7.14
N ILE A 133 25.94 -21.32 -8.20
CA ILE A 133 25.30 -20.19 -8.90
C ILE A 133 24.23 -19.55 -8.03
N ASP A 134 23.45 -20.36 -7.32
CA ASP A 134 22.45 -19.92 -6.34
C ASP A 134 23.07 -18.95 -5.30
N TYR A 135 24.15 -19.35 -4.65
CA TYR A 135 24.82 -18.50 -3.65
C TYR A 135 25.46 -17.24 -4.24
N ILE A 136 25.98 -17.28 -5.47
CA ILE A 136 26.49 -16.06 -6.12
C ILE A 136 25.36 -15.07 -6.40
N LEU A 137 24.21 -15.51 -6.91
CA LEU A 137 23.06 -14.62 -7.09
C LEU A 137 22.56 -14.05 -5.76
N ARG A 138 22.55 -14.85 -4.68
CA ARG A 138 22.24 -14.37 -3.32
C ARG A 138 23.23 -13.31 -2.85
N SER A 139 24.53 -13.49 -3.14
CA SER A 139 25.57 -12.51 -2.81
C SER A 139 25.30 -11.16 -3.47
N ILE A 140 25.01 -11.17 -4.78
CA ILE A 140 24.67 -9.96 -5.54
C ILE A 140 23.38 -9.33 -5.01
N HIS A 141 22.36 -10.14 -4.73
CA HIS A 141 21.10 -9.68 -4.14
C HIS A 141 21.32 -8.98 -2.78
N TYR A 142 22.14 -9.56 -1.88
CA TYR A 142 22.47 -8.94 -0.60
C TYR A 142 23.21 -7.61 -0.76
N LEU A 143 24.10 -7.50 -1.75
CA LEU A 143 24.75 -6.22 -2.05
C LEU A 143 23.74 -5.16 -2.52
N GLN A 144 22.80 -5.53 -3.39
CA GLN A 144 21.80 -4.61 -3.89
C GLN A 144 20.78 -4.19 -2.82
N LYS A 145 20.52 -5.02 -1.81
CA LYS A 145 19.41 -4.88 -0.86
C LYS A 145 19.39 -3.51 -0.16
N GLY A 146 18.41 -2.69 -0.53
CA GLY A 146 18.22 -1.33 0.01
C GLY A 146 19.08 -0.24 -0.64
N ARG A 147 19.94 -0.59 -1.61
CA ARG A 147 20.98 0.29 -2.20
C ARG A 147 20.70 0.59 -3.66
N LYS A 148 20.13 1.78 -3.95
CA LYS A 148 19.69 2.17 -5.30
C LYS A 148 20.84 2.41 -6.27
N ASP A 149 21.96 2.93 -5.78
CA ASP A 149 23.17 3.16 -6.55
C ASP A 149 23.71 1.85 -7.17
N ILE A 150 23.69 0.75 -6.40
CA ILE A 150 24.09 -0.56 -6.90
C ILE A 150 23.04 -1.13 -7.86
N GLN A 151 21.75 -1.02 -7.54
CA GLN A 151 20.67 -1.48 -8.43
C GLN A 151 20.74 -0.82 -9.81
N SER A 152 21.19 0.44 -9.88
CA SER A 152 21.30 1.20 -11.14
C SER A 152 22.48 0.80 -12.02
N ILE A 153 23.37 -0.09 -11.57
CA ILE A 153 24.54 -0.52 -12.36
C ILE A 153 24.07 -1.27 -13.62
N PRO A 154 24.40 -0.80 -14.84
CA PRO A 154 23.88 -1.37 -16.10
C PRO A 154 24.15 -2.87 -16.27
N MET A 155 25.28 -3.34 -15.74
CA MET A 155 25.65 -4.76 -15.78
C MET A 155 24.72 -5.66 -14.98
N LEU A 156 24.16 -5.17 -13.87
CA LEU A 156 23.23 -5.92 -13.05
C LEU A 156 21.85 -5.99 -13.69
N SER A 157 21.45 -4.98 -14.45
CA SER A 157 20.25 -5.06 -15.31
C SER A 157 20.41 -6.18 -16.34
N LYS A 158 21.56 -6.25 -17.01
CA LYS A 158 21.85 -7.32 -17.98
C LYS A 158 21.92 -8.71 -17.34
N LEU A 159 22.30 -8.80 -16.07
CA LEU A 159 22.26 -10.03 -15.28
C LEU A 159 20.82 -10.43 -14.97
N LEU A 160 20.00 -9.46 -14.53
CA LEU A 160 18.57 -9.68 -14.32
C LEU A 160 17.91 -10.23 -15.58
N ASP A 161 18.19 -9.70 -16.77
CA ASP A 161 17.62 -10.23 -18.02
C ASP A 161 17.89 -11.73 -18.16
N SER A 162 19.10 -12.18 -17.82
CA SER A 162 19.46 -13.61 -17.88
C SER A 162 18.79 -14.45 -16.77
N VAL A 163 18.50 -13.85 -15.62
CA VAL A 163 17.67 -14.49 -14.57
C VAL A 163 16.20 -14.60 -15.02
N VAL A 164 15.69 -13.57 -15.70
CA VAL A 164 14.35 -13.56 -16.28
C VAL A 164 14.24 -14.62 -17.37
N ASP A 165 15.26 -14.78 -18.22
CA ASP A 165 15.33 -15.87 -19.20
C ASP A 165 15.21 -17.24 -18.53
N CYS A 166 15.90 -17.48 -17.41
CA CYS A 166 15.78 -18.73 -16.65
C CYS A 166 14.34 -18.95 -16.15
N VAL A 167 13.71 -17.94 -15.57
CA VAL A 167 12.34 -18.04 -15.04
C VAL A 167 11.30 -18.18 -16.14
N CYS A 168 11.53 -17.62 -17.33
CA CYS A 168 10.65 -17.74 -18.49
C CYS A 168 10.92 -19.01 -19.32
N SER A 169 11.89 -19.84 -18.95
CA SER A 169 12.27 -21.04 -19.71
C SER A 169 11.26 -22.18 -19.57
N ASN A 170 11.26 -23.09 -20.56
CA ASN A 170 10.47 -24.33 -20.47
C ASN A 170 10.92 -25.22 -19.31
N TYR A 171 12.20 -25.17 -18.93
CA TYR A 171 12.73 -25.92 -17.79
C TYR A 171 12.12 -25.44 -16.47
N PHE A 172 11.92 -24.12 -16.32
CA PHE A 172 11.19 -23.59 -15.18
C PHE A 172 9.74 -24.07 -15.16
N LEU A 173 9.06 -24.01 -16.32
CA LEU A 173 7.67 -24.48 -16.46
C LEU A 173 7.51 -25.95 -16.08
N ASP A 174 8.41 -26.81 -16.54
CA ASP A 174 8.34 -28.25 -16.30
C ASP A 174 8.67 -28.60 -14.85
N MET A 175 9.61 -27.87 -14.25
CA MET A 175 9.96 -28.06 -12.85
C MET A 175 8.80 -27.74 -11.92
N PHE A 176 8.06 -26.62 -12.10
CA PHE A 176 7.00 -26.32 -11.14
C PHE A 176 5.77 -27.22 -11.27
N LYS A 177 5.54 -27.81 -12.46
CA LYS A 177 4.50 -28.84 -12.64
C LYS A 177 4.73 -30.06 -11.74
N GLN A 178 5.98 -30.34 -11.35
CA GLN A 178 6.37 -31.49 -10.54
C GLN A 178 6.39 -31.20 -9.01
N ILE A 179 6.08 -29.97 -8.58
CA ILE A 179 6.25 -29.54 -7.18
C ILE A 179 5.29 -30.21 -6.21
N ALA A 180 4.09 -30.57 -6.66
CA ALA A 180 3.02 -31.07 -5.78
C ALA A 180 3.42 -32.31 -4.97
N GLU A 181 4.44 -33.05 -5.43
CA GLU A 181 4.89 -34.32 -4.87
C GLU A 181 6.17 -34.20 -4.02
N LEU A 182 6.70 -32.99 -3.80
CA LEU A 182 8.03 -32.80 -3.19
C LEU A 182 7.98 -32.57 -1.67
N GLU A 183 8.85 -33.27 -0.95
CA GLU A 183 9.13 -33.08 0.48
C GLU A 183 10.30 -32.13 0.77
N LYS A 184 11.18 -31.90 -0.22
CA LYS A 184 12.30 -30.94 -0.15
C LYS A 184 12.70 -30.54 -1.57
N PHE A 185 13.22 -29.33 -1.74
CA PHE A 185 13.86 -28.92 -2.98
C PHE A 185 15.26 -29.51 -3.12
N ASN A 186 15.58 -29.93 -4.35
CA ASN A 186 16.97 -30.11 -4.77
C ASN A 186 17.61 -28.75 -5.09
N GLU A 187 18.87 -28.76 -5.49
CA GLU A 187 19.69 -27.58 -5.75
C GLU A 187 19.12 -26.75 -6.91
N ALA A 188 18.70 -27.41 -8.01
CA ALA A 188 18.11 -26.73 -9.16
C ALA A 188 16.75 -26.09 -8.86
N GLN A 189 15.91 -26.77 -8.08
CA GLN A 189 14.62 -26.25 -7.61
C GLN A 189 14.82 -25.06 -6.68
N THR A 190 15.79 -25.12 -5.77
CA THR A 190 16.14 -24.00 -4.90
C THR A 190 16.60 -22.80 -5.74
N PHE A 191 17.51 -23.04 -6.70
CA PHE A 191 18.03 -22.02 -7.59
C PHE A 191 16.94 -21.33 -8.42
N LEU A 192 16.10 -22.10 -9.10
CA LEU A 192 15.07 -21.55 -9.99
C LEU A 192 13.87 -21.00 -9.23
N LEU A 193 13.28 -21.75 -8.29
CA LEU A 193 12.02 -21.37 -7.64
C LEU A 193 12.19 -20.39 -6.48
N ASP A 194 13.31 -20.44 -5.77
CA ASP A 194 13.56 -19.57 -4.63
C ASP A 194 14.43 -18.39 -5.07
N THR A 195 15.66 -18.65 -5.54
CA THR A 195 16.63 -17.57 -5.77
C THR A 195 16.30 -16.71 -6.99
N CYS A 196 16.03 -17.31 -8.15
CA CYS A 196 15.74 -16.52 -9.36
C CYS A 196 14.45 -15.70 -9.22
N THR A 197 13.38 -16.29 -8.67
CA THR A 197 12.11 -15.59 -8.45
C THR A 197 12.24 -14.47 -7.41
N ASN A 198 12.96 -14.70 -6.31
CA ASN A 198 13.25 -13.66 -5.31
C ASN A 198 14.04 -12.51 -5.92
N TYR A 199 15.04 -12.81 -6.74
CA TYR A 199 15.85 -11.79 -7.42
C TYR A 199 14.98 -10.89 -8.31
N ILE A 200 14.05 -11.48 -9.07
CA ILE A 200 13.09 -10.73 -9.89
C ILE A 200 12.17 -9.86 -9.02
N SER A 201 11.53 -10.45 -8.01
CA SER A 201 10.52 -9.76 -7.20
C SER A 201 11.04 -8.52 -6.45
N TRP A 202 12.34 -8.50 -6.16
CA TRP A 202 12.96 -7.47 -5.35
C TRP A 202 13.60 -6.33 -6.17
N HIS A 203 13.92 -6.56 -7.45
CA HIS A 203 14.57 -5.55 -8.30
C HIS A 203 13.65 -4.35 -8.58
N ASN A 204 14.12 -3.10 -8.39
CA ASN A 204 13.29 -1.89 -8.56
C ASN A 204 13.83 -0.91 -9.65
N GLY A 205 14.61 -1.40 -10.62
CA GLY A 205 15.20 -0.58 -11.69
C GLY A 205 14.26 -0.26 -12.87
N ASP A 206 14.72 0.57 -13.81
CA ASP A 206 13.95 1.09 -14.96
C ASP A 206 13.29 0.00 -15.82
N HIS A 207 13.88 -1.20 -15.85
CA HIS A 207 13.42 -2.36 -16.62
C HIS A 207 12.44 -3.27 -15.87
N TYR A 208 12.04 -2.91 -14.64
CA TYR A 208 11.17 -3.74 -13.81
C TYR A 208 9.81 -3.99 -14.47
N ASN A 209 9.24 -2.97 -15.13
CA ASN A 209 7.95 -3.11 -15.78
C ASN A 209 8.02 -4.11 -16.95
N ASP A 210 9.04 -3.99 -17.80
CA ASP A 210 9.27 -4.91 -18.92
C ASP A 210 9.52 -6.34 -18.42
N THR A 211 10.27 -6.48 -17.33
CA THR A 211 10.49 -7.75 -16.63
C THR A 211 9.17 -8.39 -16.19
N CYS A 212 8.30 -7.61 -15.52
CA CYS A 212 6.99 -8.09 -15.10
C CYS A 212 6.13 -8.51 -16.30
N ILE A 213 6.14 -7.75 -17.40
CA ILE A 213 5.41 -8.09 -18.63
C ILE A 213 5.91 -9.41 -19.21
N ALA A 214 7.22 -9.60 -19.33
CA ALA A 214 7.82 -10.83 -19.85
C ALA A 214 7.44 -12.05 -19.00
N VAL A 215 7.62 -11.96 -17.68
CA VAL A 215 7.28 -13.02 -16.72
C VAL A 215 5.79 -13.38 -16.76
N ARG A 216 4.90 -12.38 -16.74
CA ARG A 216 3.45 -12.61 -16.80
C ARG A 216 3.05 -13.27 -18.12
N THR A 217 3.62 -12.82 -19.23
CA THR A 217 3.35 -13.38 -20.56
C THR A 217 3.79 -14.84 -20.65
N ALA A 218 4.94 -15.19 -20.09
CA ALA A 218 5.48 -16.55 -20.12
C ALA A 218 4.76 -17.51 -19.15
N LEU A 219 4.43 -17.04 -17.95
CA LEU A 219 4.10 -17.92 -16.83
C LEU A 219 2.61 -17.93 -16.44
N LEU A 220 1.87 -16.84 -16.64
CA LEU A 220 0.55 -16.68 -16.01
C LEU A 220 -0.45 -17.76 -16.45
N ASN A 221 -0.51 -18.08 -17.75
CA ASN A 221 -1.42 -19.10 -18.28
C ASN A 221 -1.04 -20.50 -17.78
N SER A 222 0.26 -20.83 -17.81
CA SER A 222 0.78 -22.11 -17.31
C SER A 222 0.53 -22.26 -15.81
N PHE A 223 0.72 -21.20 -15.04
CA PHE A 223 0.40 -21.17 -13.62
C PHE A 223 -1.08 -21.42 -13.38
N ASN A 224 -1.98 -20.70 -14.06
CA ASN A 224 -3.43 -20.88 -13.89
C ASN A 224 -3.88 -22.30 -14.25
N SER A 225 -3.32 -22.88 -15.32
CA SER A 225 -3.61 -24.27 -15.71
C SER A 225 -3.13 -25.27 -14.65
N TRP A 226 -1.93 -25.07 -14.10
CA TRP A 226 -1.40 -25.93 -13.04
C TRP A 226 -2.18 -25.76 -11.73
N PHE A 227 -2.46 -24.51 -11.34
CA PHE A 227 -3.21 -24.18 -10.13
C PHE A 227 -4.62 -24.75 -10.17
N GLN A 228 -5.28 -24.75 -11.34
CA GLN A 228 -6.55 -25.42 -11.57
C GLN A 228 -6.50 -26.91 -11.19
N ASN A 229 -5.43 -27.62 -11.55
CA ASN A 229 -5.30 -29.04 -11.21
C ASN A 229 -5.12 -29.24 -9.70
N GLN A 230 -4.38 -28.34 -9.05
CA GLN A 230 -4.21 -28.36 -7.59
C GLN A 230 -5.53 -28.08 -6.83
N LEU A 231 -6.52 -27.43 -7.47
CA LEU A 231 -7.86 -27.24 -6.87
C LEU A 231 -8.55 -28.56 -6.54
N LEU A 232 -8.32 -29.60 -7.34
CA LEU A 232 -9.00 -30.89 -7.19
C LEU A 232 -8.52 -31.67 -5.96
N SER A 233 -7.34 -31.32 -5.42
CA SER A 233 -6.68 -32.04 -4.34
C SER A 233 -6.05 -31.10 -3.31
N PHE A 234 -6.62 -29.90 -3.10
CA PHE A 234 -5.96 -28.87 -2.27
C PHE A 234 -5.74 -29.32 -0.80
N HIS A 235 -6.52 -30.27 -0.31
CA HIS A 235 -6.38 -30.86 1.03
C HIS A 235 -5.10 -31.69 1.21
N GLN A 236 -4.47 -32.08 0.10
CA GLN A 236 -3.24 -32.89 0.09
C GLN A 236 -1.98 -32.03 -0.13
N LEU A 237 -2.11 -30.71 -0.19
CA LEU A 237 -0.98 -29.83 -0.46
C LEU A 237 0.03 -29.87 0.69
N SER A 238 1.30 -30.11 0.34
CA SER A 238 2.41 -29.96 1.29
C SER A 238 2.67 -28.48 1.59
N ARG A 239 3.33 -28.21 2.73
CA ARG A 239 3.79 -26.85 3.09
C ARG A 239 4.71 -26.26 2.02
N ILE A 240 5.48 -27.09 1.33
CA ILE A 240 6.37 -26.67 0.25
C ILE A 240 5.55 -26.20 -0.94
N THR A 241 4.53 -26.95 -1.35
CA THR A 241 3.65 -26.54 -2.44
C THR A 241 2.95 -25.23 -2.12
N ILE A 242 2.49 -25.02 -0.88
CA ILE A 242 1.90 -23.74 -0.43
C ILE A 242 2.92 -22.59 -0.52
N LYS A 243 4.16 -22.81 -0.06
CA LYS A 243 5.24 -21.81 -0.16
C LYS A 243 5.50 -21.43 -1.62
N VAL A 244 5.53 -22.42 -2.53
CA VAL A 244 5.72 -22.19 -3.97
C VAL A 244 4.58 -21.38 -4.56
N ILE A 245 3.32 -21.73 -4.23
CA ILE A 245 2.15 -20.95 -4.68
C ILE A 245 2.34 -19.48 -4.28
N GLY A 246 2.73 -19.22 -3.04
CA GLY A 246 3.01 -17.86 -2.57
C GLY A 246 4.12 -17.17 -3.38
N GLN A 247 5.24 -17.86 -3.58
CA GLN A 247 6.38 -17.31 -4.30
C GLN A 247 6.07 -17.00 -5.78
N LEU A 248 5.39 -17.92 -6.47
CA LEU A 248 4.98 -17.74 -7.87
C LEU A 248 3.95 -16.61 -8.00
N CYS A 249 2.98 -16.52 -7.08
CA CYS A 249 2.03 -15.41 -7.09
C CYS A 249 2.71 -14.06 -6.86
N ILE A 250 3.67 -13.95 -5.93
CA ILE A 250 4.46 -12.72 -5.73
C ILE A 250 5.21 -12.36 -7.02
N THR A 251 5.79 -13.35 -7.69
CA THR A 251 6.55 -13.18 -8.94
C THR A 251 5.68 -12.72 -10.10
N LEU A 252 4.47 -13.29 -10.23
CA LEU A 252 3.51 -12.94 -11.28
C LEU A 252 2.92 -11.55 -11.06
N ILE A 253 2.42 -11.28 -9.85
CA ILE A 253 1.71 -10.03 -9.53
C ILE A 253 2.68 -8.85 -9.50
N GLY A 254 3.89 -9.05 -8.96
CA GLY A 254 4.89 -8.00 -8.78
C GLY A 254 4.64 -7.13 -7.55
N GLY A 255 5.70 -6.57 -6.97
CA GLY A 255 5.65 -5.77 -5.74
C GLY A 255 5.16 -4.33 -5.93
N ASN A 256 5.08 -3.85 -7.18
CA ASN A 256 4.80 -2.45 -7.52
C ASN A 256 3.45 -2.24 -8.22
N ALA A 257 2.51 -3.19 -8.11
CA ALA A 257 1.16 -3.01 -8.63
C ALA A 257 0.58 -1.68 -8.14
N ASN A 258 0.23 -0.79 -9.07
CA ASN A 258 -0.27 0.54 -8.78
C ASN A 258 -1.65 0.76 -9.41
N ASP A 259 -2.39 1.75 -8.93
CA ASP A 259 -3.75 2.02 -9.39
C ASP A 259 -3.83 2.37 -10.90
N GLU A 260 -2.70 2.74 -11.52
CA GLU A 260 -2.58 3.21 -12.91
C GLU A 260 -2.09 2.13 -13.87
N GLU A 261 -1.75 0.93 -13.38
CA GLU A 261 -1.20 -0.15 -14.21
C GLU A 261 -2.27 -0.67 -15.18
N VAL A 262 -1.94 -0.65 -16.47
CA VAL A 262 -2.82 -1.10 -17.55
C VAL A 262 -2.29 -2.43 -18.10
N PHE A 263 -3.09 -3.47 -17.98
CA PHE A 263 -2.75 -4.80 -18.49
C PHE A 263 -3.18 -4.97 -19.95
N SER A 264 -2.40 -5.74 -20.71
CA SER A 264 -2.89 -6.27 -21.99
C SER A 264 -4.10 -7.18 -21.77
N GLN A 265 -4.96 -7.33 -22.78
CA GLN A 265 -6.18 -8.13 -22.66
C GLN A 265 -5.88 -9.56 -22.17
N SER A 266 -4.87 -10.23 -22.73
CA SER A 266 -4.52 -11.60 -22.35
C SER A 266 -4.02 -11.71 -20.91
N ILE A 267 -3.17 -10.78 -20.46
CA ILE A 267 -2.68 -10.78 -19.06
C ILE A 267 -3.84 -10.51 -18.10
N ARG A 268 -4.71 -9.56 -18.45
CA ARG A 268 -5.91 -9.24 -17.67
C ARG A 268 -6.82 -10.45 -17.51
N GLU A 269 -7.12 -11.16 -18.60
CA GLU A 269 -7.92 -12.39 -18.58
C GLU A 269 -7.28 -13.45 -17.68
N GLY A 270 -5.95 -13.63 -17.76
CA GLY A 270 -5.21 -14.52 -16.86
C GLY A 270 -5.36 -14.15 -15.38
N TYR A 271 -5.29 -12.87 -15.02
CA TYR A 271 -5.54 -12.45 -13.63
C TYR A 271 -7.00 -12.65 -13.21
N CYS A 272 -7.96 -12.40 -14.08
CA CYS A 272 -9.36 -12.70 -13.82
C CYS A 272 -9.57 -14.19 -13.51
N THR A 273 -8.93 -15.09 -14.28
CA THR A 273 -8.93 -16.53 -13.99
C THR A 273 -8.31 -16.85 -12.64
N MET A 274 -7.15 -16.27 -12.31
CA MET A 274 -6.50 -16.46 -11.01
C MET A 274 -7.41 -16.03 -9.85
N ILE A 275 -8.06 -14.87 -9.97
CA ILE A 275 -9.01 -14.35 -8.97
C ILE A 275 -10.17 -15.33 -8.76
N ASP A 276 -10.71 -15.88 -9.85
CA ASP A 276 -11.83 -16.82 -9.80
C ASP A 276 -11.43 -18.14 -9.14
N GLN A 277 -10.24 -18.65 -9.46
CA GLN A 277 -9.69 -19.86 -8.86
C GLN A 277 -9.45 -19.66 -7.35
N ILE A 278 -8.79 -18.57 -6.95
CA ILE A 278 -8.56 -18.23 -5.53
C ILE A 278 -9.89 -18.13 -4.79
N SER A 279 -10.85 -17.41 -5.34
CA SER A 279 -12.18 -17.24 -4.73
C SER A 279 -12.91 -18.57 -4.56
N SER A 280 -12.80 -19.47 -5.56
CA SER A 280 -13.37 -20.82 -5.51
C SER A 280 -12.75 -21.69 -4.41
N ILE A 281 -11.42 -21.66 -4.26
CA ILE A 281 -10.73 -22.38 -3.16
C ILE A 281 -11.23 -21.88 -1.82
N LEU A 282 -11.18 -20.56 -1.60
CA LEU A 282 -11.55 -19.96 -0.34
C LEU A 282 -13.01 -20.29 0.02
N ASN A 283 -13.91 -20.24 -0.97
CA ASN A 283 -15.30 -20.65 -0.78
C ASN A 283 -15.46 -22.14 -0.44
N THR A 284 -14.61 -23.00 -1.00
CA THR A 284 -14.63 -24.44 -0.74
C THR A 284 -14.10 -24.76 0.64
N ILE A 285 -12.99 -24.14 1.06
CA ILE A 285 -12.44 -24.24 2.42
C ILE A 285 -13.49 -23.85 3.47
N MET A 286 -14.26 -22.79 3.21
CA MET A 286 -15.29 -22.33 4.15
C MET A 286 -16.50 -23.27 4.29
N LYS A 287 -16.57 -24.37 3.52
CA LYS A 287 -17.57 -25.42 3.70
C LYS A 287 -17.11 -26.50 4.68
N PHE A 288 -15.85 -26.49 5.11
CA PHE A 288 -15.34 -27.46 6.08
C PHE A 288 -15.79 -27.12 7.49
N GLU A 289 -16.05 -28.16 8.28
CA GLU A 289 -16.42 -28.03 9.69
C GLU A 289 -15.23 -27.52 10.53
N THR A 290 -14.02 -27.95 10.19
CA THR A 290 -12.78 -27.57 10.87
C THR A 290 -11.71 -27.15 9.86
N ILE A 291 -10.84 -26.23 10.28
CA ILE A 291 -9.74 -25.70 9.45
C ILE A 291 -8.43 -25.97 10.20
N ASP A 292 -7.62 -26.88 9.68
CA ASP A 292 -6.30 -27.21 10.21
C ASP A 292 -5.23 -26.15 9.88
N GLU A 293 -4.04 -26.28 10.46
CA GLU A 293 -2.95 -25.31 10.27
C GLU A 293 -2.39 -25.27 8.84
N ILE A 294 -2.40 -26.38 8.09
CA ILE A 294 -1.93 -26.40 6.70
C ILE A 294 -2.91 -25.64 5.81
N THR A 295 -4.21 -25.81 6.06
CA THR A 295 -5.27 -25.07 5.39
C THR A 295 -5.19 -23.59 5.76
N LYS A 296 -4.87 -23.23 7.01
CA LYS A 296 -4.60 -21.83 7.38
C LYS A 296 -3.38 -21.27 6.63
N ASP A 297 -2.29 -22.01 6.48
CA ASP A 297 -1.13 -21.59 5.68
C ASP A 297 -1.55 -21.26 4.24
N LEU A 298 -2.39 -22.11 3.63
CA LEU A 298 -2.95 -21.86 2.30
C LEU A 298 -3.80 -20.58 2.29
N ILE A 299 -4.73 -20.39 3.24
CA ILE A 299 -5.56 -19.19 3.32
C ILE A 299 -4.70 -17.93 3.46
N ARG A 300 -3.65 -17.94 4.30
CA ARG A 300 -2.72 -16.81 4.47
C ARG A 300 -2.12 -16.41 3.12
N VAL A 301 -1.60 -17.37 2.36
CA VAL A 301 -1.02 -17.16 1.02
C VAL A 301 -2.06 -16.63 0.03
N LEU A 302 -3.22 -17.30 -0.06
CA LEU A 302 -4.28 -16.92 -1.01
C LEU A 302 -4.87 -15.54 -0.71
N ALA A 303 -5.07 -15.20 0.55
CA ALA A 303 -5.55 -13.88 0.96
C ALA A 303 -4.51 -12.78 0.69
N GLN A 304 -3.23 -13.05 0.91
CA GLN A 304 -2.16 -12.12 0.52
C GLN A 304 -2.14 -11.86 -1.00
N ASN A 305 -2.30 -12.92 -1.79
CA ASN A 305 -2.33 -12.83 -3.25
C ASN A 305 -3.55 -12.04 -3.72
N LEU A 306 -4.73 -12.37 -3.20
CA LEU A 306 -5.96 -11.67 -3.53
C LEU A 306 -5.90 -10.19 -3.16
N TYR A 307 -5.32 -9.84 -2.00
CA TYR A 307 -5.06 -8.44 -1.66
C TYR A 307 -4.12 -7.76 -2.67
N SER A 308 -3.05 -8.42 -3.08
CA SER A 308 -2.09 -7.82 -4.02
C SER A 308 -2.77 -7.51 -5.36
N LEU A 309 -3.72 -8.35 -5.80
CA LEU A 309 -4.55 -8.12 -6.98
C LEU A 309 -5.54 -6.96 -6.82
N THR A 310 -5.91 -6.55 -5.60
CA THR A 310 -6.73 -5.35 -5.42
C THR A 310 -5.95 -4.05 -5.56
N MET A 311 -4.62 -4.08 -5.72
CA MET A 311 -3.81 -2.87 -5.82
C MET A 311 -3.99 -2.11 -7.14
N THR A 312 -4.49 -2.77 -8.20
CA THR A 312 -4.82 -2.12 -9.48
C THR A 312 -6.31 -1.80 -9.57
N ASN A 313 -6.68 -0.69 -10.20
CA ASN A 313 -8.08 -0.26 -10.28
C ASN A 313 -8.96 -1.22 -11.09
N ASP A 314 -8.44 -1.74 -12.21
CA ASP A 314 -9.17 -2.67 -13.08
C ASP A 314 -9.49 -4.00 -12.37
N LEU A 315 -8.48 -4.67 -11.81
CA LEU A 315 -8.68 -5.95 -11.11
C LEU A 315 -9.49 -5.77 -9.82
N ARG A 316 -9.31 -4.67 -9.08
CA ARG A 316 -10.17 -4.33 -7.94
C ARG A 316 -11.64 -4.22 -8.36
N THR A 317 -11.92 -3.59 -9.50
CA THR A 317 -13.28 -3.47 -10.04
C THR A 317 -13.85 -4.84 -10.40
N TYR A 318 -13.03 -5.71 -11.01
CA TYR A 318 -13.42 -7.10 -11.27
C TYR A 318 -13.77 -7.86 -9.98
N ILE A 319 -12.95 -7.75 -8.94
CA ILE A 319 -13.17 -8.40 -7.64
C ILE A 319 -14.45 -7.89 -6.98
N LYS A 320 -14.72 -6.58 -7.03
CA LYS A 320 -15.98 -5.99 -6.52
C LYS A 320 -17.22 -6.65 -7.13
N ASN A 321 -17.19 -6.94 -8.43
CA ASN A 321 -18.30 -7.56 -9.15
C ASN A 321 -18.51 -9.06 -8.81
N LYS A 322 -17.59 -9.69 -8.09
CA LYS A 322 -17.69 -11.12 -7.71
C LYS A 322 -18.49 -11.37 -6.43
N ASN A 323 -18.97 -10.32 -5.75
CA ASN A 323 -19.78 -10.42 -4.53
C ASN A 323 -19.13 -11.29 -3.42
N ILE A 324 -17.80 -11.28 -3.31
CA ILE A 324 -17.04 -12.10 -2.35
C ILE A 324 -17.03 -11.54 -0.92
N VAL A 325 -17.66 -10.39 -0.67
CA VAL A 325 -17.65 -9.71 0.64
C VAL A 325 -18.12 -10.63 1.77
N GLN A 326 -19.21 -11.37 1.57
CA GLN A 326 -19.74 -12.29 2.57
C GLN A 326 -18.80 -13.46 2.86
N LEU A 327 -18.10 -13.97 1.83
CA LEU A 327 -17.07 -14.99 2.00
C LEU A 327 -15.90 -14.47 2.86
N LEU A 328 -15.43 -13.26 2.55
CA LEU A 328 -14.34 -12.61 3.28
C LEU A 328 -14.73 -12.33 4.74
N LEU A 329 -15.95 -11.86 5.01
CA LEU A 329 -16.42 -11.66 6.38
C LEU A 329 -16.44 -12.98 7.18
N LYS A 330 -16.80 -14.11 6.55
CA LYS A 330 -16.69 -15.43 7.19
C LYS A 330 -15.24 -15.83 7.46
N LEU A 331 -14.34 -15.60 6.51
CA LEU A 331 -12.89 -15.86 6.68
C LEU A 331 -12.27 -15.01 7.80
N ALA A 332 -12.74 -13.78 7.99
CA ALA A 332 -12.28 -12.91 9.07
C ALA A 332 -12.61 -13.44 10.48
N ASN A 333 -13.54 -14.40 10.60
CA ASN A 333 -13.88 -15.04 11.86
C ASN A 333 -12.90 -16.16 12.24
N ILE A 334 -12.05 -16.63 11.32
CA ILE A 334 -11.00 -17.60 11.63
C ILE A 334 -10.02 -16.97 12.63
N GLU A 335 -9.72 -17.65 13.73
CA GLU A 335 -8.77 -17.21 14.75
C GLU A 335 -7.32 -17.32 14.24
N ASP A 336 -6.95 -16.39 13.37
CA ASP A 336 -5.60 -16.20 12.86
C ASP A 336 -5.38 -14.72 12.48
N GLU A 337 -4.42 -14.06 13.12
CA GLU A 337 -4.18 -12.62 12.92
C GLU A 337 -3.69 -12.30 11.51
N THR A 338 -2.95 -13.21 10.85
CA THR A 338 -2.42 -12.99 9.50
C THR A 338 -3.52 -13.10 8.45
N ILE A 339 -4.40 -14.11 8.58
CA ILE A 339 -5.60 -14.24 7.74
C ILE A 339 -6.47 -13.01 7.93
N GLN A 340 -6.84 -12.68 9.17
CA GLN A 340 -7.68 -11.51 9.47
C GLN A 340 -7.12 -10.24 8.88
N PHE A 341 -5.81 -10.01 9.01
CA PHE A 341 -5.15 -8.86 8.45
C PHE A 341 -5.28 -8.76 6.93
N HIS A 342 -4.97 -9.83 6.19
CA HIS A 342 -5.11 -9.82 4.73
C HIS A 342 -6.58 -9.64 4.30
N ILE A 343 -7.50 -10.30 4.99
CA ILE A 343 -8.94 -10.20 4.72
C ILE A 343 -9.45 -8.78 4.95
N TYR A 344 -9.13 -8.14 6.08
CA TYR A 344 -9.54 -6.76 6.33
C TYR A 344 -8.93 -5.77 5.33
N ARG A 345 -7.73 -6.04 4.83
CA ARG A 345 -7.12 -5.22 3.77
C ARG A 345 -7.83 -5.37 2.43
N ILE A 346 -8.27 -6.59 2.07
CA ILE A 346 -9.11 -6.82 0.88
C ILE A 346 -10.44 -6.10 1.05
N LEU A 347 -11.12 -6.32 2.18
CA LEU A 347 -12.38 -5.68 2.54
C LEU A 347 -12.30 -4.15 2.43
N ALA A 348 -11.27 -3.54 3.02
CA ALA A 348 -11.01 -2.10 2.91
C ALA A 348 -10.86 -1.60 1.46
N SER A 349 -10.48 -2.48 0.51
CA SER A 349 -10.32 -2.11 -0.90
C SER A 349 -11.57 -2.35 -1.74
N ILE A 350 -12.44 -3.29 -1.37
CA ILE A 350 -13.57 -3.71 -2.21
C ILE A 350 -14.95 -3.33 -1.66
N MET A 351 -15.07 -3.14 -0.34
CA MET A 351 -16.37 -2.88 0.30
C MET A 351 -16.97 -1.56 -0.18
N THR A 352 -18.29 -1.56 -0.33
CA THR A 352 -19.09 -0.35 -0.48
C THR A 352 -19.32 0.32 0.87
N GLU A 353 -19.86 1.54 0.86
CA GLU A 353 -20.31 2.22 2.07
C GLU A 353 -21.34 1.40 2.87
N GLU A 354 -22.25 0.71 2.19
CA GLU A 354 -23.26 -0.14 2.83
C GLU A 354 -22.64 -1.36 3.50
N ASP A 355 -21.72 -2.04 2.81
CA ASP A 355 -20.98 -3.16 3.37
C ASP A 355 -20.19 -2.72 4.61
N MET A 356 -19.54 -1.55 4.55
CA MET A 356 -18.68 -1.05 5.63
C MET A 356 -19.43 -0.94 6.97
N LYS A 357 -20.74 -0.67 6.95
CA LYS A 357 -21.56 -0.65 8.17
C LYS A 357 -21.80 -2.01 8.78
N THR A 358 -21.74 -3.07 7.96
CA THR A 358 -21.93 -4.44 8.42
C THR A 358 -20.67 -5.01 9.08
N LEU A 359 -19.54 -4.28 9.04
CA LEU A 359 -18.34 -4.67 9.77
C LEU A 359 -18.61 -4.71 11.27
N GLN A 360 -18.51 -5.90 11.81
CA GLN A 360 -18.55 -6.14 13.25
C GLN A 360 -17.12 -6.21 13.80
N ASN A 361 -17.00 -6.19 15.13
CA ASN A 361 -15.73 -6.37 15.84
C ASN A 361 -14.68 -5.27 15.57
N SER A 362 -15.10 -4.00 15.59
CA SER A 362 -14.24 -2.82 15.42
C SER A 362 -12.95 -2.85 16.28
N THR A 363 -13.04 -3.31 17.54
CA THR A 363 -11.89 -3.48 18.45
C THR A 363 -10.86 -4.47 17.90
N LYS A 364 -11.32 -5.60 17.33
CA LYS A 364 -10.46 -6.64 16.73
C LYS A 364 -9.75 -6.11 15.49
N ILE A 365 -10.49 -5.42 14.61
CA ILE A 365 -9.94 -4.79 13.40
C ILE A 365 -8.84 -3.79 13.79
N ALA A 366 -9.12 -2.90 14.75
CA ALA A 366 -8.17 -1.92 15.24
C ALA A 366 -6.89 -2.58 15.80
N ASN A 367 -7.04 -3.61 16.65
CA ASN A 367 -5.92 -4.33 17.27
C ASN A 367 -5.03 -5.01 16.21
N VAL A 368 -5.63 -5.72 15.26
CA VAL A 368 -4.89 -6.38 14.17
C VAL A 368 -4.05 -5.35 13.40
N PHE A 369 -4.64 -4.24 12.95
CA PHE A 369 -3.90 -3.21 12.22
C PHE A 369 -2.79 -2.57 13.06
N LEU A 370 -3.06 -2.25 14.33
CA LEU A 370 -2.09 -1.65 15.24
C LEU A 370 -0.87 -2.54 15.44
N ARG A 371 -1.05 -3.84 15.69
CA ARG A 371 0.07 -4.78 15.84
C ARG A 371 0.96 -4.83 14.60
N PHE A 372 0.36 -4.94 13.41
CA PHE A 372 1.13 -4.95 12.17
C PHE A 372 1.85 -3.62 11.90
N LEU A 373 1.26 -2.47 12.27
CA LEU A 373 1.92 -1.18 12.17
C LEU A 373 3.10 -1.07 13.15
N ILE A 374 2.91 -1.45 14.42
CA ILE A 374 3.96 -1.44 15.45
C ILE A 374 5.13 -2.33 15.04
N ASN A 375 4.86 -3.52 14.51
CA ASN A 375 5.89 -4.46 14.09
C ASN A 375 6.72 -3.97 12.88
N LEU A 376 6.22 -3.01 12.10
CA LEU A 376 6.87 -2.55 10.87
C LEU A 376 7.41 -1.12 10.94
N ILE A 377 6.99 -0.30 11.91
CA ILE A 377 7.32 1.13 11.97
C ILE A 377 8.82 1.42 12.05
N ASP A 378 9.60 0.50 12.61
CA ASP A 378 11.05 0.64 12.79
C ASP A 378 11.88 -0.13 11.75
N ASP A 379 11.24 -0.90 10.85
CA ASP A 379 11.92 -1.63 9.77
C ASP A 379 11.96 -0.77 8.49
N SER A 380 13.06 -0.02 8.33
CA SER A 380 13.31 0.83 7.15
C SER A 380 13.36 0.06 5.83
N SER A 381 13.66 -1.24 5.86
CA SER A 381 13.69 -2.08 4.66
C SER A 381 12.29 -2.41 4.12
N ARG A 382 11.24 -2.16 4.92
CA ARG A 382 9.84 -2.51 4.61
C ARG A 382 8.92 -1.30 4.46
N ILE A 383 9.47 -0.12 4.21
CA ILE A 383 8.70 1.12 3.99
C ILE A 383 7.55 0.95 2.96
N PRO A 384 7.73 0.29 1.80
CA PRO A 384 6.62 0.08 0.86
C PRO A 384 5.48 -0.76 1.45
N ARG A 385 5.81 -1.81 2.22
CA ARG A 385 4.81 -2.63 2.91
C ARG A 385 4.07 -1.81 3.96
N PHE A 386 4.80 -1.01 4.73
CA PHE A 386 4.24 -0.10 5.73
C PHE A 386 3.28 0.92 5.10
N HIS A 387 3.66 1.54 3.99
CA HIS A 387 2.80 2.45 3.22
C HIS A 387 1.49 1.77 2.79
N ASN A 388 1.55 0.52 2.30
CA ASN A 388 0.36 -0.22 1.89
C ASN A 388 -0.59 -0.54 3.06
N LEU A 389 -0.09 -0.58 4.30
CA LEU A 389 -0.94 -0.72 5.49
C LEU A 389 -1.69 0.56 5.81
N LEU A 390 -0.99 1.70 5.76
CA LEU A 390 -1.62 3.00 5.94
C LEU A 390 -2.69 3.24 4.87
N ARG A 391 -2.47 2.79 3.63
CA ARG A 391 -3.48 2.86 2.57
C ARG A 391 -4.77 2.14 2.95
N SER A 392 -4.70 0.90 3.43
CA SER A 392 -5.88 0.15 3.88
C SER A 392 -6.52 0.80 5.11
N LEU A 393 -5.71 1.26 6.07
CA LEU A 393 -6.19 1.91 7.29
C LEU A 393 -6.93 3.23 6.99
N LYS A 394 -6.48 4.01 6.00
CA LYS A 394 -7.11 5.27 5.57
C LYS A 394 -8.58 5.08 5.16
N ILE A 395 -8.94 3.91 4.62
CA ILE A 395 -10.34 3.59 4.31
C ILE A 395 -11.09 3.12 5.56
N LEU A 396 -10.50 2.22 6.35
CA LEU A 396 -11.14 1.66 7.54
C LEU A 396 -11.42 2.71 8.64
N VAL A 397 -10.55 3.73 8.77
CA VAL A 397 -10.71 4.79 9.78
C VAL A 397 -11.94 5.69 9.53
N GLN A 398 -12.55 5.60 8.34
CA GLN A 398 -13.82 6.27 8.06
C GLN A 398 -14.99 5.67 8.86
N HIS A 399 -14.84 4.44 9.37
CA HIS A 399 -15.84 3.80 10.22
C HIS A 399 -15.70 4.30 11.67
N ASP A 400 -16.75 4.92 12.22
CA ASP A 400 -16.67 5.66 13.49
C ASP A 400 -16.24 4.80 14.68
N GLN A 401 -16.73 3.56 14.79
CA GLN A 401 -16.28 2.67 15.88
C GLN A 401 -14.81 2.24 15.72
N ILE A 402 -14.31 2.07 14.48
CA ILE A 402 -12.90 1.72 14.27
C ILE A 402 -12.02 2.92 14.64
N LYS A 403 -12.44 4.13 14.25
CA LYS A 403 -11.82 5.40 14.62
C LYS A 403 -11.70 5.56 16.14
N GLU A 404 -12.77 5.29 16.87
CA GLU A 404 -12.80 5.33 18.33
C GLU A 404 -11.84 4.31 18.96
N GLU A 405 -11.88 3.06 18.50
CA GLU A 405 -11.05 1.97 19.04
C GLU A 405 -9.55 2.18 18.75
N LEU A 406 -9.19 2.65 17.55
CA LEU A 406 -7.80 3.02 17.21
C LEU A 406 -7.28 4.14 18.12
N THR A 407 -8.13 5.14 18.41
CA THR A 407 -7.78 6.25 19.29
C THR A 407 -7.54 5.78 20.72
N LYS A 408 -8.45 4.95 21.27
CA LYS A 408 -8.30 4.35 22.61
C LYS A 408 -7.02 3.51 22.72
N GLN A 409 -6.64 2.82 21.65
CA GLN A 409 -5.46 1.95 21.60
C GLN A 409 -4.15 2.69 21.22
N GLY A 410 -4.16 4.02 21.14
CA GLY A 410 -2.93 4.83 21.07
C GLY A 410 -2.32 5.00 19.66
N ILE A 411 -3.12 4.85 18.59
CA ILE A 411 -2.65 5.03 17.19
C ILE A 411 -1.96 6.39 16.93
N LEU A 412 -2.37 7.44 17.65
CA LEU A 412 -1.89 8.81 17.41
C LEU A 412 -0.38 8.92 17.59
N SER A 413 0.17 8.25 18.61
CA SER A 413 1.63 8.24 18.85
C SER A 413 2.40 7.70 17.65
N LEU A 414 1.92 6.62 17.05
CA LEU A 414 2.52 5.98 15.86
C LEU A 414 2.42 6.89 14.64
N LEU A 415 1.25 7.50 14.40
CA LEU A 415 1.05 8.39 13.26
C LEU A 415 1.84 9.68 13.39
N LEU A 416 1.99 10.23 14.60
CA LEU A 416 2.85 11.38 14.86
C LEU A 416 4.31 11.07 14.52
N ARG A 417 4.83 9.91 14.94
CA ARG A 417 6.17 9.43 14.53
C ARG A 417 6.30 9.36 13.01
N CYS A 418 5.28 8.84 12.32
CA CYS A 418 5.26 8.75 10.86
C CYS A 418 5.38 10.11 10.17
N VAL A 419 4.83 11.18 10.76
CA VAL A 419 4.84 12.53 10.18
C VAL A 419 6.15 13.27 10.47
N THR A 420 6.77 13.03 11.62
CA THR A 420 7.90 13.82 12.16
C THR A 420 9.27 13.18 11.99
N GLU A 421 9.38 11.85 11.99
CA GLU A 421 10.67 11.16 11.85
C GLU A 421 11.17 11.20 10.40
N SER A 422 12.45 11.55 10.21
CA SER A 422 13.08 11.68 8.88
C SER A 422 13.14 10.38 8.08
N LYS A 423 13.11 9.22 8.76
CA LYS A 423 13.17 7.90 8.09
C LYS A 423 11.95 7.60 7.19
N PHE A 424 10.86 8.36 7.33
CA PHE A 424 9.66 8.21 6.51
C PHE A 424 9.64 9.11 5.26
N ASP A 425 10.80 9.64 4.87
CA ASP A 425 11.01 10.26 3.57
C ASP A 425 11.29 9.13 2.54
N PRO A 426 10.46 8.92 1.48
CA PRO A 426 9.64 9.89 0.74
C PRO A 426 8.23 10.16 1.30
N ILE A 427 7.70 11.32 0.92
CA ILE A 427 6.44 11.94 1.39
C ILE A 427 5.19 11.04 1.43
N LYS A 428 5.14 9.92 0.68
CA LYS A 428 3.93 9.06 0.56
C LYS A 428 3.47 8.48 1.91
N VAL A 429 4.41 8.06 2.76
CA VAL A 429 4.07 7.57 4.12
C VAL A 429 3.60 8.72 5.00
N ARG A 430 4.35 9.83 5.02
CA ARG A 430 4.01 11.03 5.80
C ARG A 430 2.63 11.57 5.43
N LEU A 431 2.35 11.66 4.13
CA LEU A 431 1.07 12.11 3.57
C LEU A 431 -0.07 11.18 3.97
N SER A 432 0.14 9.85 3.88
CA SER A 432 -0.87 8.87 4.29
C SER A 432 -1.18 8.97 5.78
N ALA A 433 -0.14 9.09 6.63
CA ALA A 433 -0.30 9.28 8.06
C ALA A 433 -1.05 10.58 8.39
N LEU A 434 -0.70 11.68 7.72
CA LEU A 434 -1.36 12.98 7.91
C LEU A 434 -2.83 12.95 7.51
N ASN A 435 -3.18 12.24 6.42
CA ASN A 435 -4.58 12.02 6.03
C ASN A 435 -5.37 11.21 7.07
N ILE A 436 -4.74 10.19 7.67
CA ILE A 436 -5.38 9.39 8.73
C ILE A 436 -5.58 10.25 9.98
N LEU A 437 -4.58 11.07 10.36
CA LEU A 437 -4.72 12.03 11.46
C LEU A 437 -5.89 13.00 11.22
N LEU A 438 -6.03 13.52 10.00
CA LEU A 438 -7.16 14.38 9.64
C LEU A 438 -8.49 13.63 9.81
N ALA A 439 -8.60 12.40 9.32
CA ALA A 439 -9.81 11.60 9.49
C ALA A 439 -10.12 11.29 10.97
N LEU A 440 -9.08 11.13 11.80
CA LEU A 440 -9.22 10.91 13.24
C LEU A 440 -9.73 12.17 13.98
N THR A 441 -9.51 13.39 13.47
CA THR A 441 -10.03 14.63 14.11
C THR A 441 -11.56 14.71 14.16
N PHE A 442 -12.28 13.87 13.41
CA PHE A 442 -13.73 13.72 13.55
C PHE A 442 -14.13 12.84 14.73
N ASN A 443 -13.19 12.52 15.63
CA ASN A 443 -13.43 11.98 16.96
C ASN A 443 -12.92 13.00 17.98
N ASP A 444 -13.80 13.45 18.90
CA ASP A 444 -13.49 14.54 19.83
C ASP A 444 -12.27 14.24 20.72
N ASN A 445 -12.12 13.00 21.18
CA ASN A 445 -10.96 12.60 22.00
C ASN A 445 -9.65 12.69 21.20
N ALA A 446 -9.64 12.23 19.95
CA ALA A 446 -8.47 12.37 19.09
C ALA A 446 -8.16 13.83 18.76
N ALA A 447 -9.19 14.64 18.47
CA ALA A 447 -9.03 16.06 18.20
C ALA A 447 -8.42 16.81 19.40
N CYS A 448 -8.92 16.56 20.62
CA CYS A 448 -8.37 17.14 21.85
C CYS A 448 -6.91 16.74 22.06
N GLN A 449 -6.57 15.44 21.93
CA GLN A 449 -5.19 14.98 22.10
C GLN A 449 -4.21 15.59 21.08
N LEU A 450 -4.66 15.83 19.85
CA LEU A 450 -3.84 16.48 18.82
C LEU A 450 -3.72 18.00 19.05
N LYS A 451 -4.80 18.66 19.49
CA LYS A 451 -4.82 20.08 19.84
C LYS A 451 -3.90 20.39 21.04
N ASP A 452 -3.88 19.50 22.02
CA ASP A 452 -3.04 19.61 23.22
C ASP A 452 -1.57 19.22 22.99
N ASN A 453 -1.16 18.92 21.75
CA ASN A 453 0.22 18.62 21.38
C ASN A 453 0.89 19.83 20.71
N PRO A 454 1.56 20.73 21.46
CA PRO A 454 2.14 21.96 20.91
C PRO A 454 3.26 21.68 19.90
N GLN A 455 3.99 20.58 20.05
CA GLN A 455 5.03 20.19 19.09
C GLN A 455 4.43 19.83 17.74
N PHE A 456 3.33 19.09 17.72
CA PHE A 456 2.64 18.73 16.48
C PHE A 456 2.08 19.97 15.77
N ILE A 457 1.43 20.88 16.52
CA ILE A 457 0.94 22.15 15.99
C ILE A 457 2.07 23.00 15.40
N SER A 458 3.22 23.09 16.07
CA SER A 458 4.41 23.77 15.55
C SER A 458 4.90 23.14 14.24
N ASN A 459 4.95 21.80 14.18
CA ASN A 459 5.34 21.06 12.98
C ASN A 459 4.38 21.35 11.81
N LEU A 460 3.05 21.38 12.05
CA LEU A 460 2.08 21.75 11.02
C LEU A 460 2.35 23.15 10.45
N LYS A 461 2.63 24.14 11.32
CA LYS A 461 2.98 25.51 10.90
C LYS A 461 4.27 25.54 10.10
N MET A 462 5.27 24.74 10.47
CA MET A 462 6.51 24.60 9.69
C MET A 462 6.25 24.00 8.31
N PHE A 463 5.40 22.97 8.20
CA PHE A 463 5.09 22.31 6.92
C PHE A 463 4.42 23.23 5.90
N LEU A 464 3.70 24.25 6.37
CA LEU A 464 3.10 25.28 5.50
C LEU A 464 4.13 26.26 4.93
N ASN A 465 5.24 26.47 5.64
CA ASN A 465 6.29 27.42 5.25
C ASN A 465 7.44 26.75 4.48
N SER A 466 7.51 25.42 4.44
CA SER A 466 8.52 24.67 3.69
C SER A 466 8.12 24.49 2.22
N HIS A 467 9.09 24.27 1.32
CA HIS A 467 8.87 23.93 -0.10
C HIS A 467 8.35 22.48 -0.28
N SER A 468 7.42 22.05 0.57
CA SER A 468 6.81 20.72 0.54
C SER A 468 5.85 20.56 -0.64
N GLU A 469 5.57 19.32 -1.03
CA GLU A 469 4.56 18.98 -2.03
C GLU A 469 3.19 19.64 -1.70
N PRO A 470 2.48 20.20 -2.70
CA PRO A 470 1.21 20.92 -2.49
C PRO A 470 0.15 20.11 -1.74
N GLN A 471 0.04 18.81 -2.05
CA GLN A 471 -0.92 17.93 -1.39
C GLN A 471 -0.61 17.76 0.11
N PHE A 472 0.68 17.71 0.47
CA PHE A 472 1.10 17.58 1.87
C PHE A 472 0.78 18.85 2.66
N GLN A 473 1.11 20.01 2.10
CA GLN A 473 0.74 21.31 2.67
C GLN A 473 -0.77 21.44 2.87
N ARG A 474 -1.56 21.00 1.88
CA ARG A 474 -3.03 21.03 1.94
C ARG A 474 -3.58 20.21 3.11
N VAL A 475 -3.12 18.98 3.33
CA VAL A 475 -3.57 18.20 4.50
C VAL A 475 -3.15 18.89 5.80
N ALA A 476 -1.91 19.40 5.86
CA ALA A 476 -1.39 20.08 7.05
C ALA A 476 -2.20 21.34 7.40
N GLU A 477 -2.59 22.11 6.39
CA GLU A 477 -3.42 23.31 6.57
C GLU A 477 -4.80 22.95 7.10
N ASN A 478 -5.42 21.90 6.54
CA ASN A 478 -6.75 21.46 6.94
C ASN A 478 -6.77 20.95 8.38
N LEU A 479 -5.74 20.20 8.78
CA LEU A 479 -5.52 19.80 10.17
C LEU A 479 -5.36 21.01 11.09
N LEU A 480 -4.48 21.95 10.73
CA LEU A 480 -4.25 23.15 11.55
C LEU A 480 -5.54 23.97 11.70
N TRP A 481 -6.30 24.10 10.61
CA TRP A 481 -7.57 24.79 10.62
C TRP A 481 -8.59 24.10 11.52
N LYS A 482 -8.74 22.78 11.41
CA LYS A 482 -9.64 21.97 12.26
C LYS A 482 -9.29 22.05 13.74
N LEU A 483 -8.00 22.11 14.08
CA LEU A 483 -7.53 22.11 15.48
C LEU A 483 -7.49 23.51 16.13
N GLU A 484 -7.13 24.57 15.39
CA GLU A 484 -6.95 25.92 15.95
C GLU A 484 -8.02 26.95 15.52
N LYS A 485 -8.55 26.85 14.30
CA LYS A 485 -9.23 27.98 13.64
C LYS A 485 -10.74 27.80 13.45
N GLU A 486 -11.23 26.56 13.44
CA GLU A 486 -12.65 26.27 13.27
C GLU A 486 -13.49 26.92 14.38
N GLU A 487 -13.14 26.71 15.65
CA GLU A 487 -13.83 27.33 16.81
C GLU A 487 -13.79 28.87 16.77
N ALA A 488 -12.62 29.47 16.52
CA ALA A 488 -12.47 30.92 16.49
C ALA A 488 -13.26 31.56 15.33
N ALA A 489 -13.39 30.86 14.21
CA ALA A 489 -14.23 31.27 13.11
C ALA A 489 -15.72 31.15 13.50
N ILE A 490 -16.13 30.07 14.19
CA ILE A 490 -17.49 29.87 14.72
C ILE A 490 -17.89 31.01 15.67
N THR A 491 -17.02 31.43 16.58
CA THR A 491 -17.32 32.52 17.54
C THR A 491 -17.55 33.86 16.86
N LYS A 492 -16.72 34.22 15.86
CA LYS A 492 -16.82 35.50 15.14
C LYS A 492 -18.15 35.69 14.39
N SER A 493 -18.78 34.63 13.88
CA SER A 493 -20.08 34.75 13.17
C SER A 493 -21.26 34.90 14.11
N ASN A 494 -21.18 34.34 15.32
CA ASN A 494 -22.28 34.44 16.28
C ASN A 494 -22.38 35.85 16.87
N GLU A 495 -21.25 36.56 17.01
CA GLU A 495 -21.18 37.94 17.49
C GLU A 495 -21.60 38.98 16.44
N THR A 496 -21.55 38.66 15.14
CA THR A 496 -21.97 39.57 14.03
C THR A 496 -23.45 39.44 13.64
N SER A 497 -24.29 38.93 14.54
CA SER A 497 -25.76 38.89 14.38
C SER A 497 -26.42 40.27 14.63
N THR A 498 -25.80 41.37 14.18
CA THR A 498 -26.44 42.70 14.12
C THR A 498 -26.95 42.94 12.70
N ILE A 499 -28.20 43.39 12.60
CA ILE A 499 -29.07 43.41 11.41
C ILE A 499 -28.58 44.34 10.27
N SER A 500 -27.36 44.88 10.32
CA SER A 500 -26.95 45.98 9.42
C SER A 500 -25.99 45.63 8.28
N ASP A 501 -25.45 44.41 8.15
CA ASP A 501 -24.60 44.06 7.01
C ASP A 501 -25.25 42.98 6.14
N ILE A 502 -26.10 43.39 5.19
CA ILE A 502 -26.36 42.60 3.98
C ILE A 502 -25.05 42.60 3.19
N THR A 503 -24.09 41.77 3.59
CA THR A 503 -22.95 41.45 2.74
C THR A 503 -23.50 40.80 1.48
N MET A 504 -23.38 41.46 0.34
CA MET A 504 -23.67 40.84 -0.95
C MET A 504 -22.82 39.56 -1.04
N LYS A 505 -23.48 38.41 -1.09
CA LYS A 505 -22.82 37.12 -1.32
C LYS A 505 -22.00 37.24 -2.61
N LYS A 506 -20.70 36.93 -2.51
CA LYS A 506 -19.78 37.02 -3.65
C LYS A 506 -20.09 35.97 -4.73
N TYR A 507 -20.65 34.84 -4.32
CA TYR A 507 -21.02 33.75 -5.21
C TYR A 507 -22.48 33.38 -4.98
N ASP A 508 -23.16 32.95 -6.03
CA ASP A 508 -24.45 32.29 -5.89
C ASP A 508 -24.26 30.89 -5.30
N ILE A 509 -23.24 30.16 -5.76
CA ILE A 509 -23.12 28.72 -5.51
C ILE A 509 -21.66 28.35 -5.21
N MET A 510 -21.45 27.52 -4.20
CA MET A 510 -20.23 26.74 -4.03
C MET A 510 -20.51 25.26 -4.32
N LEU A 511 -19.71 24.64 -5.19
CA LEU A 511 -19.74 23.19 -5.44
C LEU A 511 -18.69 22.48 -4.58
N SER A 512 -19.13 21.73 -3.57
CA SER A 512 -18.28 20.79 -2.83
C SER A 512 -18.41 19.41 -3.46
N TYR A 513 -17.28 18.83 -3.91
CA TYR A 513 -17.28 17.58 -4.67
C TYR A 513 -15.98 16.77 -4.50
N SER A 514 -16.03 15.47 -4.78
CA SER A 514 -14.83 14.63 -4.90
C SER A 514 -14.27 14.74 -6.31
N HIS A 515 -12.94 14.88 -6.46
CA HIS A 515 -12.30 14.93 -7.78
C HIS A 515 -12.56 13.67 -8.65
N THR A 516 -12.94 12.55 -8.03
CA THR A 516 -13.39 11.34 -8.75
C THR A 516 -14.70 11.54 -9.54
N ASP A 517 -15.48 12.56 -9.19
CA ASP A 517 -16.76 12.92 -9.80
C ASP A 517 -16.67 14.21 -10.65
N LYS A 518 -15.45 14.64 -10.99
CA LYS A 518 -15.17 15.91 -11.67
C LYS A 518 -15.96 16.10 -12.95
N ASP A 519 -16.15 15.05 -13.75
CA ASP A 519 -16.77 15.16 -15.08
C ASP A 519 -18.23 15.65 -14.99
N LEU A 520 -19.01 15.06 -14.08
CA LEU A 520 -20.40 15.48 -13.85
C LEU A 520 -20.46 16.84 -13.16
N CYS A 521 -19.60 17.09 -12.18
CA CYS A 521 -19.55 18.36 -11.45
C CYS A 521 -19.18 19.55 -12.36
N TYR A 522 -18.22 19.35 -13.27
CA TYR A 522 -17.82 20.37 -14.25
C TYR A 522 -18.94 20.65 -15.25
N ARG A 523 -19.67 19.60 -15.66
CA ARG A 523 -20.82 19.77 -16.54
C ARG A 523 -21.95 20.55 -15.86
N ILE A 524 -22.22 20.29 -14.57
CA ILE A 524 -23.17 21.07 -13.76
C ILE A 524 -22.70 22.53 -13.67
N HIS A 525 -21.44 22.76 -13.30
CA HIS A 525 -20.86 24.10 -13.24
C HIS A 525 -21.01 24.85 -14.58
N ASP A 526 -20.62 24.25 -15.70
CA ASP A 526 -20.65 24.90 -17.00
C ASP A 526 -22.08 25.27 -17.41
N ARG A 527 -23.07 24.48 -16.98
CA ARG A 527 -24.48 24.81 -17.19
C ARG A 527 -24.93 25.98 -16.32
N LEU A 528 -24.52 26.03 -15.05
CA LEU A 528 -24.81 27.14 -14.13
C LEU A 528 -24.20 28.46 -14.62
N ILE A 529 -22.96 28.44 -15.10
CA ILE A 529 -22.30 29.64 -15.68
C ILE A 529 -23.07 30.14 -16.90
N LYS A 530 -23.51 29.23 -17.80
CA LYS A 530 -24.33 29.61 -18.97
C LYS A 530 -25.67 30.24 -18.59
N ASP A 531 -26.20 29.89 -17.43
CA ASP A 531 -27.42 30.45 -16.87
C ASP A 531 -27.15 31.69 -15.98
N ASN A 532 -25.94 32.27 -16.07
CA ASN A 532 -25.48 33.49 -15.39
C ASN A 532 -25.36 33.42 -13.86
N PHE A 533 -25.13 32.23 -13.29
CA PHE A 533 -24.77 32.11 -11.88
C PHE A 533 -23.27 32.32 -11.65
N LEU A 534 -22.91 32.95 -10.54
CA LEU A 534 -21.54 33.03 -10.04
C LEU A 534 -21.24 31.76 -9.22
N VAL A 535 -20.46 30.85 -9.79
CA VAL A 535 -20.16 29.56 -9.17
C VAL A 535 -18.69 29.49 -8.74
N TRP A 536 -18.47 29.12 -7.48
CA TRP A 536 -17.16 28.75 -6.98
C TRP A 536 -16.98 27.23 -7.02
N ILE A 537 -15.86 26.77 -7.57
CA ILE A 537 -15.47 25.36 -7.62
C ILE A 537 -13.94 25.25 -7.62
N ASP A 538 -13.41 24.22 -6.99
CA ASP A 538 -12.00 23.87 -7.07
C ASP A 538 -11.69 23.06 -8.34
N ARG A 539 -11.28 23.70 -9.44
CA ARG A 539 -10.96 23.02 -10.72
C ARG A 539 -9.51 22.54 -10.87
N TYR A 540 -8.58 23.11 -10.12
CA TYR A 540 -7.13 22.97 -10.36
C TYR A 540 -6.41 22.24 -9.23
N GLU A 541 -7.13 21.36 -8.52
CA GLU A 541 -6.63 20.61 -7.36
C GLU A 541 -5.93 21.53 -6.34
N MET A 542 -6.49 22.72 -6.11
CA MET A 542 -5.95 23.75 -5.21
C MET A 542 -4.42 23.94 -5.25
N HIS A 543 -3.82 24.09 -6.43
CA HIS A 543 -2.48 24.68 -6.50
C HIS A 543 -2.54 26.15 -6.02
N GLY A 544 -2.42 26.35 -4.70
CA GLY A 544 -2.34 27.67 -4.06
C GLY A 544 -3.62 28.23 -3.43
N GLN A 545 -4.72 27.47 -3.33
CA GLN A 545 -5.91 27.93 -2.59
C GLN A 545 -5.88 27.41 -1.15
N THR A 546 -5.91 28.32 -0.19
CA THR A 546 -5.88 28.03 1.25
C THR A 546 -7.24 27.52 1.75
N MET A 547 -7.26 26.75 2.85
CA MET A 547 -8.52 26.41 3.55
C MET A 547 -9.33 27.66 3.93
N VAL A 548 -8.64 28.77 4.19
CA VAL A 548 -9.26 30.08 4.40
C VAL A 548 -10.07 30.52 3.17
N ALA A 549 -9.57 30.29 1.95
CA ALA A 549 -10.30 30.62 0.73
C ALA A 549 -11.56 29.74 0.56
N ILE A 550 -11.50 28.46 0.93
CA ILE A 550 -12.66 27.56 0.92
C ILE A 550 -13.71 28.02 1.93
N ALA A 551 -13.29 28.26 3.17
CA ALA A 551 -14.16 28.76 4.23
C ALA A 551 -14.83 30.08 3.81
N THR A 552 -14.05 30.99 3.22
CA THR A 552 -14.54 32.26 2.66
C THR A 552 -15.53 32.00 1.52
N ALA A 553 -15.30 31.04 0.64
CA ALA A 553 -16.21 30.70 -0.44
C ALA A 553 -17.54 30.14 0.09
N ILE A 554 -17.50 29.25 1.09
CA ILE A 554 -18.69 28.70 1.77
C ILE A 554 -19.51 29.84 2.38
N GLU A 555 -18.88 30.73 3.15
CA GLU A 555 -19.54 31.83 3.83
C GLU A 555 -20.12 32.87 2.87
N ASN A 556 -19.45 33.09 1.73
CA ASN A 556 -19.86 34.06 0.71
C ASN A 556 -20.72 33.45 -0.42
N SER A 557 -21.18 32.21 -0.27
CA SER A 557 -22.13 31.58 -1.21
C SER A 557 -23.56 31.62 -0.66
N GLU A 558 -24.55 31.80 -1.54
CA GLU A 558 -25.96 31.65 -1.20
C GLU A 558 -26.32 30.17 -1.01
N PHE A 559 -25.85 29.32 -1.93
CA PHE A 559 -26.04 27.88 -1.93
C PHE A 559 -24.72 27.12 -1.81
N VAL A 560 -24.73 25.99 -1.10
CA VAL A 560 -23.63 25.03 -1.12
C VAL A 560 -24.16 23.70 -1.64
N PHE A 561 -23.64 23.23 -2.77
CA PHE A 561 -24.03 21.95 -3.35
C PHE A 561 -23.12 20.85 -2.83
N LEU A 562 -23.71 19.83 -2.22
CA LEU A 562 -22.99 18.64 -1.77
C LEU A 562 -23.09 17.60 -2.89
N CYS A 563 -22.04 17.42 -3.68
CA CYS A 563 -22.00 16.42 -4.75
C CYS A 563 -21.63 15.04 -4.19
N MET A 564 -22.64 14.32 -3.71
CA MET A 564 -22.48 13.12 -2.89
C MET A 564 -22.25 11.85 -3.72
N SER A 565 -21.28 11.06 -3.25
CA SER A 565 -20.86 9.74 -3.73
C SER A 565 -20.08 9.02 -2.62
N ASP A 566 -19.76 7.73 -2.81
CA ASP A 566 -18.87 7.00 -1.89
C ASP A 566 -17.52 7.73 -1.71
N ALA A 567 -16.97 8.27 -2.80
CA ALA A 567 -15.68 8.97 -2.79
C ALA A 567 -15.77 10.34 -2.10
N TYR A 568 -16.92 11.02 -2.19
CA TYR A 568 -17.17 12.23 -1.42
C TYR A 568 -17.19 11.92 0.08
N LYS A 569 -17.93 10.87 0.49
CA LYS A 569 -18.04 10.53 1.91
C LYS A 569 -16.70 10.08 2.53
N GLN A 570 -15.87 9.38 1.75
CA GLN A 570 -14.55 8.91 2.21
C GLN A 570 -13.48 10.02 2.22
N SER A 571 -13.79 11.21 1.71
CA SER A 571 -12.87 12.34 1.67
C SER A 571 -13.00 13.17 2.95
N ALA A 572 -11.95 13.15 3.78
CA ALA A 572 -11.88 14.00 4.96
C ALA A 572 -11.98 15.51 4.60
N TYR A 573 -11.55 15.91 3.40
CA TYR A 573 -11.73 17.28 2.90
C TYR A 573 -13.20 17.63 2.67
N CYS A 574 -13.92 16.78 1.93
CA CYS A 574 -15.34 16.95 1.68
C CYS A 574 -16.14 16.89 2.99
N GLN A 575 -15.70 16.06 3.94
CA GLN A 575 -16.26 16.02 5.29
C GLN A 575 -16.06 17.35 6.04
N SER A 576 -14.85 17.93 6.03
CA SER A 576 -14.60 19.25 6.63
C SER A 576 -15.45 20.34 6.01
N GLU A 577 -15.52 20.40 4.67
CA GLU A 577 -16.32 21.39 3.94
C GLU A 577 -17.80 21.28 4.28
N ALA A 578 -18.34 20.06 4.30
CA ALA A 578 -19.75 19.83 4.60
C ALA A 578 -20.10 20.16 6.05
N HIS A 579 -19.25 19.77 7.02
CA HIS A 579 -19.46 20.09 8.44
C HIS A 579 -19.40 21.60 8.64
N TYR A 580 -18.40 22.28 8.07
CA TYR A 580 -18.29 23.73 8.17
C TYR A 580 -19.52 24.43 7.58
N ALA A 581 -19.93 24.07 6.37
CA ALA A 581 -21.11 24.66 5.73
C ALA A 581 -22.40 24.40 6.55
N PHE A 582 -22.52 23.21 7.16
CA PHE A 582 -23.63 22.87 8.05
C PHE A 582 -23.62 23.71 9.33
N GLU A 583 -22.48 23.85 10.00
CA GLU A 583 -22.30 24.66 11.21
C GLU A 583 -22.57 26.16 10.95
N ARG A 584 -22.18 26.66 9.76
CA ARG A 584 -22.49 28.01 9.29
C ARG A 584 -23.94 28.23 8.88
N ARG A 585 -24.78 27.19 8.94
CA ARG A 585 -26.17 27.23 8.49
C ARG A 585 -26.30 27.69 7.04
N CYS A 586 -25.32 27.37 6.20
CA CYS A 586 -25.42 27.58 4.76
C CYS A 586 -26.59 26.75 4.20
N TYR A 587 -27.21 27.22 3.12
CA TYR A 587 -28.28 26.46 2.49
C TYR A 587 -27.70 25.35 1.60
N LEU A 588 -27.71 24.13 2.13
CA LEU A 588 -27.13 22.96 1.47
C LEU A 588 -28.13 22.33 0.50
N ILE A 589 -27.74 22.08 -0.74
CA ILE A 589 -28.52 21.27 -1.70
C ILE A 589 -27.75 19.96 -1.97
N PRO A 590 -28.27 18.81 -1.51
CA PRO A 590 -27.63 17.52 -1.76
C PRO A 590 -27.89 17.02 -3.19
N LEU A 591 -26.81 16.73 -3.92
CA LEU A 591 -26.84 16.21 -5.29
C LEU A 591 -26.26 14.79 -5.30
N ILE A 592 -26.95 13.83 -5.91
CA ILE A 592 -26.46 12.44 -6.04
C ILE A 592 -25.69 12.30 -7.35
N MET A 593 -24.42 11.86 -7.27
CA MET A 593 -23.51 11.74 -8.42
C MET A 593 -23.43 10.33 -9.00
N LYS A 594 -23.82 9.30 -8.24
CA LYS A 594 -23.75 7.88 -8.64
C LYS A 594 -25.11 7.19 -8.54
N LEU A 595 -25.43 6.37 -9.54
CA LEU A 595 -26.70 5.66 -9.60
C LEU A 595 -26.88 4.77 -8.37
N GLY A 596 -28.00 4.93 -7.66
CA GLY A 596 -28.34 4.12 -6.49
C GLY A 596 -27.67 4.54 -5.19
N TYR A 597 -26.82 5.58 -5.19
CA TYR A 597 -26.17 6.07 -3.98
C TYR A 597 -27.18 6.67 -2.99
N ARG A 598 -27.00 6.40 -1.70
CA ARG A 598 -27.81 6.96 -0.61
C ARG A 598 -26.89 7.43 0.52
N PRO A 599 -26.93 8.72 0.89
CA PRO A 599 -26.08 9.22 1.97
C PRO A 599 -26.54 8.68 3.32
N ASP A 600 -25.57 8.40 4.19
CA ASP A 600 -25.80 7.96 5.57
C ASP A 600 -24.67 8.42 6.51
N GLY A 601 -24.72 7.99 7.78
CA GLY A 601 -23.73 8.36 8.79
C GLY A 601 -23.64 9.89 8.95
N TRP A 602 -22.43 10.43 9.02
CA TRP A 602 -22.20 11.88 9.11
C TRP A 602 -22.84 12.65 7.95
N LEU A 603 -22.77 12.13 6.72
CA LEU A 603 -23.31 12.81 5.54
C LEU A 603 -24.84 12.74 5.51
N GLY A 604 -25.40 11.61 5.95
CA GLY A 604 -26.84 11.44 6.12
C GLY A 604 -27.42 12.39 7.19
N ILE A 605 -26.70 12.62 8.29
CA ILE A 605 -27.08 13.61 9.31
C ILE A 605 -27.11 15.01 8.71
N ILE A 606 -26.06 15.41 8.00
CA ILE A 606 -25.97 16.73 7.34
C ILE A 606 -27.05 16.90 6.27
N ALA A 607 -27.30 15.86 5.47
CA ALA A 607 -28.27 15.91 4.38
C ALA A 607 -29.73 15.67 4.82
N SER A 608 -29.94 15.24 6.07
CA SER A 608 -31.27 14.96 6.61
C SER A 608 -32.22 16.16 6.48
N GLY A 609 -33.47 15.87 6.11
CA GLY A 609 -34.52 16.86 5.91
C GLY A 609 -34.41 17.72 4.63
N LYS A 610 -33.48 17.41 3.72
CA LYS A 610 -33.26 18.15 2.47
C LYS A 610 -33.72 17.35 1.24
N ILE A 611 -33.98 18.04 0.13
CA ILE A 611 -34.39 17.43 -1.13
C ILE A 611 -33.16 16.98 -1.91
N TYR A 612 -33.09 15.68 -2.23
CA TYR A 612 -32.03 15.08 -3.04
C TYR A 612 -32.33 15.23 -4.52
N ILE A 613 -31.35 15.68 -5.30
CA ILE A 613 -31.44 15.72 -6.77
C ILE A 613 -30.52 14.65 -7.35
N ASP A 614 -31.13 13.66 -8.00
CA ASP A 614 -30.43 12.48 -8.52
C ASP A 614 -30.13 12.60 -10.01
N PHE A 615 -28.91 13.05 -10.33
CA PHE A 615 -28.46 13.25 -11.72
C PHE A 615 -28.41 11.95 -12.53
N PRO A 616 -27.81 10.85 -12.03
CA PRO A 616 -27.80 9.57 -12.74
C PRO A 616 -29.19 9.00 -13.00
N LYS A 617 -30.12 9.11 -12.05
CA LYS A 617 -31.47 8.56 -12.20
C LYS A 617 -32.37 9.39 -13.11
N LEU A 618 -32.30 10.71 -13.02
CA LEU A 618 -33.20 11.61 -13.76
C LEU A 618 -32.66 11.95 -15.16
N GLY A 619 -31.37 11.77 -15.40
CA GLY A 619 -30.69 12.34 -16.55
C GLY A 619 -30.38 13.82 -16.35
N PHE A 620 -29.37 14.32 -17.07
CA PHE A 620 -28.76 15.63 -16.78
C PHE A 620 -29.75 16.79 -16.86
N ASP A 621 -30.54 16.90 -17.94
CA ASP A 621 -31.39 18.06 -18.17
C ASP A 621 -32.54 18.15 -17.15
N ILE A 622 -33.19 17.02 -16.85
CA ILE A 622 -34.27 16.97 -15.86
C ILE A 622 -33.75 17.24 -14.44
N ALA A 623 -32.62 16.62 -14.07
CA ALA A 623 -32.00 16.86 -12.77
C ALA A 623 -31.61 18.34 -12.60
N TYR A 624 -31.07 18.95 -13.66
CA TYR A 624 -30.67 20.35 -13.64
C TYR A 624 -31.87 21.31 -13.54
N GLU A 625 -32.99 21.04 -14.21
CA GLU A 625 -34.22 21.82 -14.01
C GLU A 625 -34.74 21.69 -12.57
N ASN A 626 -34.70 20.48 -12.00
CA ASN A 626 -35.06 20.26 -10.59
C ASN A 626 -34.16 21.04 -9.62
N LEU A 627 -32.86 21.14 -9.92
CA LEU A 627 -31.91 21.95 -9.17
C LEU A 627 -32.28 23.43 -9.16
N LYS A 628 -32.57 24.01 -10.32
CA LYS A 628 -33.04 25.40 -10.41
C LYS A 628 -34.35 25.63 -9.68
N ASN A 629 -35.28 24.67 -9.77
CA ASN A 629 -36.56 24.74 -9.06
C ASN A 629 -36.36 24.78 -7.55
N GLU A 630 -35.45 23.98 -7.01
CA GLU A 630 -35.14 23.98 -5.58
C GLU A 630 -34.49 25.30 -5.13
N MET A 631 -33.53 25.83 -5.90
CA MET A 631 -32.95 27.15 -5.63
C MET A 631 -34.01 28.26 -5.66
N THR A 632 -34.91 28.22 -6.65
CA THR A 632 -35.99 29.19 -6.79
C THR A 632 -36.96 29.11 -5.61
N ARG A 633 -37.30 27.89 -5.19
CA ARG A 633 -38.16 27.63 -4.03
C ARG A 633 -37.57 28.22 -2.75
N TYR A 634 -36.26 28.05 -2.53
CA TYR A 634 -35.56 28.65 -1.39
C TYR A 634 -35.58 30.18 -1.42
N ARG A 635 -35.32 30.79 -2.58
CA ARG A 635 -35.36 32.25 -2.73
C ARG A 635 -36.76 32.81 -2.43
N GLN A 636 -37.82 32.18 -2.94
CA GLN A 636 -39.22 32.57 -2.67
C GLN A 636 -39.58 32.38 -1.18
N SER A 637 -39.22 31.21 -0.65
CA SER A 637 -38.88 30.93 0.75
C SER A 637 -38.56 32.12 1.66
N HIS A 638 -37.40 32.69 1.35
CA HIS A 638 -36.71 33.70 2.15
C HIS A 638 -37.29 35.10 1.95
N ILE A 639 -37.86 35.39 0.79
CA ILE A 639 -38.56 36.66 0.51
C ILE A 639 -39.87 36.74 1.33
N GLN A 640 -40.60 35.64 1.50
CA GLN A 640 -41.83 35.62 2.31
C GLN A 640 -41.54 35.71 3.82
N SER A 641 -40.45 35.10 4.31
CA SER A 641 -40.11 35.15 5.76
C SER A 641 -39.54 36.51 6.20
N THR A 642 -38.87 37.25 5.31
CA THR A 642 -38.36 38.60 5.59
C THR A 642 -39.44 39.68 5.54
N SER A 643 -40.48 39.51 4.72
CA SER A 643 -41.58 40.47 4.57
C SER A 643 -42.65 40.40 5.69
N ILE A 644 -42.64 39.36 6.54
CA ILE A 644 -43.59 39.19 7.66
C ILE A 644 -43.10 39.81 8.99
N LYS A 645 -41.83 40.24 9.09
CA LYS A 645 -41.32 40.95 10.29
C LYS A 645 -41.67 42.45 10.27
N LYS A 646 -42.94 42.81 10.50
CA LYS A 646 -43.32 44.16 10.96
C LYS A 646 -43.13 44.26 12.48
N PRO A 647 -42.67 45.39 13.04
CA PRO A 647 -42.45 45.52 14.47
C PRO A 647 -43.80 45.59 15.19
N ILE A 648 -44.14 44.56 15.95
CA ILE A 648 -45.23 44.63 16.93
C ILE A 648 -44.63 45.29 18.18
N GLY A 649 -44.94 46.56 18.38
CA GLY A 649 -44.74 47.20 19.68
C GLY A 649 -45.79 46.71 20.66
N HIS A 650 -45.36 46.04 21.73
CA HIS A 650 -45.67 46.33 23.14
C HIS A 650 -45.36 45.13 24.05
N SER A 651 -44.63 45.44 25.13
CA SER A 651 -44.50 44.78 26.45
C SER A 651 -44.66 43.25 26.54
N LEU A 652 -43.54 42.55 26.82
CA LEU A 652 -43.58 41.24 27.47
C LEU A 652 -43.26 41.39 28.97
N ASP A 653 -44.25 41.06 29.79
CA ASP A 653 -44.06 40.66 31.18
C ASP A 653 -43.19 39.40 31.24
N MET A 654 -42.16 39.45 32.09
CA MET A 654 -41.36 38.29 32.44
C MET A 654 -42.17 37.32 33.30
N LYS A 655 -42.46 36.13 32.76
CA LYS A 655 -42.72 34.92 33.56
C LYS A 655 -41.68 33.85 33.21
N ILE A 656 -40.77 33.66 34.16
CA ILE A 656 -39.84 32.55 34.26
C ILE A 656 -40.64 31.25 34.41
N LEU A 657 -40.38 30.27 33.55
CA LEU A 657 -40.81 28.88 33.74
C LEU A 657 -39.59 27.97 33.63
N ASN A 658 -39.05 27.65 34.81
CA ASN A 658 -38.14 26.54 35.06
C ASN A 658 -38.81 25.24 34.63
N LEU A 659 -38.15 24.44 33.78
CA LEU A 659 -38.40 23.02 33.69
C LEU A 659 -37.09 22.24 33.82
N SER A 660 -37.10 21.43 34.88
CA SER A 660 -36.05 20.61 35.46
C SER A 660 -35.51 19.54 34.51
N VAL A 661 -34.18 19.41 34.53
CA VAL A 661 -33.43 18.21 34.13
C VAL A 661 -33.88 17.03 34.98
N LYS A 662 -34.35 15.94 34.36
CA LYS A 662 -34.47 14.63 35.01
C LYS A 662 -33.34 13.72 34.52
N SER A 663 -32.39 13.48 35.41
CA SER A 663 -31.47 12.36 35.39
C SER A 663 -32.24 11.04 35.54
N TYR A 664 -32.01 10.08 34.63
CA TYR A 664 -32.41 8.70 34.84
C TYR A 664 -31.19 7.90 35.28
N GLU A 665 -31.18 7.56 36.57
CA GLU A 665 -30.31 6.57 37.16
C GLU A 665 -30.73 5.14 36.77
N SER A 666 -29.70 4.31 36.70
CA SER A 666 -29.68 2.85 36.65
C SER A 666 -30.67 2.14 37.56
N HIS A 667 -31.30 1.07 37.06
CA HIS A 667 -31.91 0.04 37.89
C HIS A 667 -31.13 -1.28 37.84
N PRO A 668 -31.00 -2.00 38.98
CA PRO A 668 -30.18 -3.19 39.13
C PRO A 668 -30.94 -4.50 38.87
N SER A 669 -30.13 -5.54 38.67
CA SER A 669 -30.43 -6.97 38.60
C SER A 669 -31.22 -7.57 39.77
N VAL A 670 -32.22 -8.40 39.46
CA VAL A 670 -32.71 -9.61 40.19
C VAL A 670 -33.57 -10.37 39.14
N ARG A 671 -33.49 -11.66 38.79
CA ARG A 671 -32.96 -12.90 39.38
C ARG A 671 -32.64 -13.88 38.24
#